data_AF-A0A815SDF9-F1
#
_entry.id   AF-A0A815SDF9-F1
#
_cell.length_a   1.000
_cell.length_b   1.000
_cell.length_c   1.000
_cell.angle_alpha   90.00
_cell.angle_beta   90.00
_cell.angle_gamma   90.00
#
_symmetry.space_group_name_H-M   'P 1'
#
loop_
_entity.id
_entity.type
_entity.pdbx_description
1 polymer ?
#
loop_
_entity_poly.entity_id
_entity_poly.type
_entity_poly.pdbx_seq_one_letter_code
_entity_poly.pdbx_strand_id
1 'polypeptide(L)'
;EKKQLSATIASYRHRFEHSPNFKKLRWALNEKLTPPYCEFCHLFVPAIRFLIEINETIHVENVTIALCKDIQLFLSIEVCVGAVLEYKDAAIEIFSISPLTNKELCALAFDCEDQKDFPILRWNVTIPGSKPSPRPPQPPASGSPKLKVLHLSDIHVDFAYKPGTQADCHKPLCCRDGPTVPGPNGAGFWGDYRNCDLPYWTAQSILRYASELEDDIDFIYYTGDLPPHNVWNQSRADQLYSLTTINQLLAATFPNKTFYPAVGNHEAAPCNMYPTPSIRTDNITWLYEALADSWATLGLPADTRESIVRGAFYTTIVRPGLRLISLNMNYCAPTCLFHFHIPYYCFNFSSMVCFTHIVLFFFFVALSTVDTRSLQENSDVELLIQNRIVEKKQLSATIASYRHRFEHSPNFKKLRWALSEKLTPPYCEFCHLFVPAIRFLIEINETIHVENVTIALCKDIQLFLNIEVCVGAVLEYKDAAIEIFSVSPLTNKELCALAFDCEDQKDFPILRWNVTIPGSKPSPRPPQPPASESPKLKVLHLSDIHVDFAYKPGTQADCHKPLCCRDGPTIPGPNGAGFWGDYRNCDLPYWTAQSILRYASELEEDIDFIYYTGDLPPHNVWNQSRADQLYSLTTINQLLAATFPNKTFYPAVGNHEAAPCNMYPTPSIRTDNITWLYEALADSWATLGLPADTRESIVRGAFYTTIVRPGLRLISLNMNYCAPENYWLFVNATDPLGQLQWMIQWLQYAEDHGEKVHIIAHHPPRSCLAAFSWNFHQIINRYENTIAGQFYGHTHNDEFIVFYDEVDKKRAVSMAYVTPSLTPQSFLNPGYRIYTMDGAYENSSYWVLDHRTVIMNLTATNMYNRTILLNEYEARDAYKMENLFPADWDNLIQRMQNDIDGSLMSSAYQYYTKSYANGTSCNRSCRRGLLCNFKTARSDDPHACDSIPSYY
;
A
#
# COMPACT_ATOMS: atom_id res chain seq x y z
N GLU A 1 37.76 22.71 41.65
CA GLU A 1 37.30 22.65 40.25
C GLU A 1 37.81 21.42 39.48
N LYS A 2 39.09 21.29 39.07
CA LYS A 2 39.57 20.10 38.30
C LYS A 2 39.27 18.72 38.91
N LYS A 3 39.44 18.54 40.23
CA LYS A 3 39.09 17.28 40.93
C LYS A 3 37.59 17.00 40.94
N GLN A 4 36.78 18.06 40.99
CA GLN A 4 35.33 17.98 41.00
C GLN A 4 34.81 17.66 39.59
N LEU A 5 35.42 18.24 38.55
CA LEU A 5 35.16 17.92 37.14
C LEU A 5 35.54 16.47 36.80
N SER A 6 36.72 16.00 37.21
CA SER A 6 37.13 14.59 37.05
C SER A 6 36.19 13.60 37.74
N ALA A 7 35.71 13.93 38.95
CA ALA A 7 34.73 13.10 39.64
C ALA A 7 33.36 13.09 38.92
N THR A 8 32.95 14.24 38.37
CA THR A 8 31.71 14.36 37.58
C THR A 8 31.80 13.59 36.26
N ILE A 9 32.93 13.67 35.53
CA ILE A 9 33.16 12.92 34.28
C ILE A 9 33.21 11.41 34.56
N ALA A 10 33.90 10.96 35.62
CA ALA A 10 33.94 9.56 36.01
C ALA A 10 32.55 9.03 36.42
N SER A 11 31.76 9.85 37.12
CA SER A 11 30.37 9.55 37.46
C SER A 11 29.48 9.44 36.21
N TYR A 12 29.64 10.35 35.24
CA TYR A 12 28.91 10.30 33.97
C TYR A 12 29.31 9.08 33.14
N ARG A 13 30.60 8.75 33.03
CA ARG A 13 31.09 7.56 32.33
C ARG A 13 30.55 6.27 32.94
N HIS A 14 30.56 6.17 34.27
CA HIS A 14 29.98 5.02 34.96
C HIS A 14 28.47 4.90 34.69
N ARG A 15 27.72 6.01 34.73
CA ARG A 15 26.28 6.02 34.40
C ARG A 15 26.02 5.71 32.92
N PHE A 16 26.87 6.19 32.03
CA PHE A 16 26.81 5.94 30.58
C PHE A 16 27.00 4.45 30.29
N GLU A 17 28.08 3.85 30.79
CA GLU A 17 28.40 2.42 30.60
C GLU A 17 27.35 1.47 31.21
N HIS A 18 26.60 1.94 32.21
CA HIS A 18 25.57 1.17 32.89
C HIS A 18 24.14 1.51 32.44
N SER A 19 23.98 2.50 31.56
CA SER A 19 22.67 2.95 31.09
C SER A 19 21.98 1.88 30.22
N PRO A 20 20.63 1.79 30.26
CA PRO A 20 19.87 0.88 29.40
C PRO A 20 20.15 1.10 27.91
N ASN A 21 20.38 2.35 27.49
CA ASN A 21 20.62 2.73 26.10
C ASN A 21 22.02 2.32 25.62
N PHE A 22 23.08 2.49 26.43
CA PHE A 22 24.42 2.01 26.08
C PHE A 22 24.50 0.48 26.07
N LYS A 23 23.75 -0.20 26.95
CA LYS A 23 23.63 -1.67 26.94
C LYS A 23 22.87 -2.19 25.72
N LYS A 24 21.81 -1.51 25.27
CA LYS A 24 21.11 -1.76 24.00
C LYS A 24 22.01 -1.52 22.78
N LEU A 25 22.73 -0.39 22.74
CA LEU A 25 23.68 -0.05 21.68
C LEU A 25 24.81 -1.08 21.57
N ARG A 26 25.42 -1.47 22.70
CA ARG A 26 26.46 -2.51 22.75
C ARG A 26 25.95 -3.91 22.37
N TRP A 27 24.67 -4.19 22.56
CA TRP A 27 24.04 -5.44 22.12
C TRP A 27 23.74 -5.41 20.61
N ALA A 28 23.17 -4.32 20.08
CA ALA A 28 22.86 -4.14 18.65
C ALA A 28 24.11 -4.21 17.75
N LEU A 29 25.23 -3.66 18.21
CA LEU A 29 26.52 -3.69 17.50
C LEU A 29 27.18 -5.08 17.49
N ASN A 30 26.89 -5.92 18.50
CA ASN A 30 27.38 -7.29 18.57
C ASN A 30 26.54 -8.28 17.72
N GLU A 31 25.29 -7.95 17.40
CA GLU A 31 24.35 -8.78 16.61
C GLU A 31 24.31 -8.40 15.11
N LYS A 32 25.12 -7.42 14.66
CA LYS A 32 25.22 -6.94 13.26
C LYS A 32 23.87 -6.60 12.61
N LEU A 33 23.03 -5.87 13.35
CA LEU A 33 21.75 -5.35 12.89
C LEU A 33 21.93 -3.93 12.32
N THR A 34 20.98 -3.44 11.52
CA THR A 34 20.93 -2.04 11.07
C THR A 34 21.04 -1.09 12.27
N PRO A 35 21.65 0.10 12.14
CA PRO A 35 22.02 0.86 13.33
C PRO A 35 20.80 1.36 14.11
N PRO A 36 20.78 1.26 15.46
CA PRO A 36 19.75 1.88 16.29
C PRO A 36 20.06 3.37 16.42
N TYR A 37 19.89 4.11 15.33
CA TYR A 37 20.26 5.51 15.20
C TYR A 37 19.57 6.40 16.23
N CYS A 38 18.37 6.02 16.65
CA CYS A 38 17.59 6.74 17.64
C CYS A 38 18.08 6.53 19.07
N GLU A 39 18.34 5.29 19.47
CA GLU A 39 18.97 5.00 20.76
C GLU A 39 20.39 5.55 20.84
N PHE A 40 21.13 5.53 19.73
CA PHE A 40 22.42 6.19 19.60
C PHE A 40 22.27 7.70 19.79
N CYS A 41 21.35 8.35 19.08
CA CYS A 41 21.14 9.79 19.15
C CYS A 41 20.68 10.25 20.54
N HIS A 42 19.67 9.60 21.12
CA HIS A 42 19.14 9.95 22.44
C HIS A 42 20.17 9.75 23.57
N LEU A 43 21.21 8.94 23.32
CA LEU A 43 22.33 8.77 24.23
C LEU A 43 23.46 9.78 23.96
N PHE A 44 23.73 10.08 22.69
CA PHE A 44 24.90 10.83 22.23
C PHE A 44 24.68 12.35 22.25
N VAL A 45 23.51 12.84 21.83
CA VAL A 45 23.17 14.28 21.81
C VAL A 45 23.22 14.92 23.20
N PRO A 46 22.65 14.31 24.27
CA PRO A 46 22.79 14.86 25.62
C PRO A 46 24.25 14.88 26.11
N ALA A 47 25.06 13.89 25.74
CA ALA A 47 26.46 13.80 26.14
C ALA A 47 27.31 14.89 25.45
N ILE A 48 27.09 15.13 24.15
CA ILE A 48 27.75 16.22 23.42
C ILE A 48 27.40 17.58 24.00
N ARG A 49 26.10 17.85 24.25
CA ARG A 49 25.68 19.13 24.84
C ARG A 49 26.30 19.38 26.20
N PHE A 50 26.36 18.36 27.06
CA PHE A 50 27.03 18.46 28.35
C PHE A 50 28.53 18.79 28.21
N LEU A 51 29.24 18.19 27.24
CA LEU A 51 30.65 18.48 26.99
C LEU A 51 30.88 19.92 26.48
N ILE A 52 29.94 20.44 25.68
CA ILE A 52 29.95 21.84 25.22
C ILE A 52 29.69 22.79 26.38
N GLU A 53 28.72 22.50 27.25
CA GLU A 53 28.36 23.33 28.42
C GLU A 53 29.53 23.50 29.42
N ILE A 54 30.40 22.49 29.55
CA ILE A 54 31.60 22.56 30.41
C ILE A 54 32.86 23.04 29.68
N ASN A 55 32.74 23.47 28.41
CA ASN A 55 33.82 23.96 27.55
C ASN A 55 34.95 22.95 27.28
N GLU A 56 34.62 21.65 27.20
CA GLU A 56 35.56 20.53 26.95
C GLU A 56 35.36 19.97 25.52
N THR A 57 35.26 20.84 24.52
CA THR A 57 34.96 20.48 23.11
C THR A 57 36.00 19.54 22.48
N ILE A 58 37.27 19.59 22.93
CA ILE A 58 38.34 18.69 22.47
C ILE A 58 38.09 17.22 22.82
N HIS A 59 37.23 16.95 23.81
CA HIS A 59 36.84 15.59 24.19
C HIS A 59 35.70 15.06 23.29
N VAL A 60 34.93 15.92 22.59
CA VAL A 60 33.87 15.51 21.66
C VAL A 60 34.46 14.80 20.45
N GLU A 61 35.49 15.37 19.82
CA GLU A 61 36.20 14.78 18.68
C GLU A 61 36.83 13.43 19.05
N ASN A 62 37.60 13.39 20.14
CA ASN A 62 38.30 12.18 20.58
C ASN A 62 37.34 11.04 20.97
N VAL A 63 36.22 11.36 21.62
CA VAL A 63 35.18 10.37 21.97
C VAL A 63 34.49 9.85 20.70
N THR A 64 34.18 10.72 19.74
CA THR A 64 33.50 10.31 18.50
C THR A 64 34.40 9.45 17.59
N ILE A 65 35.69 9.79 17.49
CA ILE A 65 36.69 8.98 16.77
C ILE A 65 36.93 7.63 17.46
N ALA A 66 36.91 7.58 18.79
CA ALA A 66 37.00 6.31 19.53
C ALA A 66 35.79 5.41 19.24
N LEU A 67 34.58 5.98 19.19
CA LEU A 67 33.36 5.26 18.81
C LEU A 67 33.46 4.74 17.36
N CYS A 68 34.00 5.50 16.40
CA CYS A 68 34.24 4.99 15.04
C CYS A 68 35.03 3.67 15.01
N LYS A 69 35.98 3.46 15.96
CA LYS A 69 36.82 2.26 16.02
C LYS A 69 36.13 1.07 16.70
N ASP A 70 35.34 1.35 17.73
CA ASP A 70 34.73 0.31 18.58
C ASP A 70 33.37 -0.20 18.08
N ILE A 71 32.67 0.63 17.31
CA ILE A 71 31.25 0.45 17.00
C ILE A 71 31.02 0.02 15.53
N GLN A 72 32.00 0.10 14.64
CA GLN A 72 31.92 -0.35 13.23
C GLN A 72 30.63 0.08 12.47
N LEU A 73 30.05 1.24 12.81
CA LEU A 73 28.78 1.74 12.25
C LEU A 73 28.87 2.27 10.80
N PHE A 74 30.07 2.34 10.23
CA PHE A 74 30.31 2.81 8.86
C PHE A 74 31.04 1.75 8.06
N LEU A 75 30.81 1.71 6.75
CA LEU A 75 31.41 0.74 5.82
C LEU A 75 32.97 0.77 5.86
N SER A 76 33.60 1.89 6.29
CA SER A 76 35.04 1.95 6.60
C SER A 76 35.42 2.96 7.70
N ILE A 77 36.51 2.69 8.44
CA ILE A 77 37.04 3.57 9.49
C ILE A 77 37.50 4.93 8.95
N GLU A 78 38.04 4.95 7.73
CA GLU A 78 38.50 6.16 7.06
C GLU A 78 37.34 7.12 6.77
N VAL A 79 36.21 6.58 6.27
CA VAL A 79 34.98 7.34 6.02
C VAL A 79 34.44 7.93 7.33
N CYS A 80 34.40 7.13 8.42
CA CYS A 80 33.92 7.60 9.72
C CYS A 80 34.79 8.73 10.29
N VAL A 81 36.12 8.55 10.29
CA VAL A 81 37.04 9.56 10.82
C VAL A 81 37.03 10.82 9.97
N GLY A 82 36.99 10.68 8.64
CA GLY A 82 36.88 11.82 7.71
C GLY A 82 35.61 12.64 7.96
N ALA A 83 34.46 11.99 8.06
CA ALA A 83 33.19 12.65 8.36
C ALA A 83 33.19 13.35 9.72
N VAL A 84 33.79 12.74 10.76
CA VAL A 84 33.91 13.41 12.07
C VAL A 84 34.77 14.67 11.97
N LEU A 85 35.90 14.61 11.26
CA LEU A 85 36.79 15.77 11.11
C LEU A 85 36.15 16.89 10.27
N GLU A 86 35.36 16.54 9.25
CA GLU A 86 34.71 17.49 8.36
C GLU A 86 33.52 18.20 9.04
N TYR A 87 32.68 17.48 9.79
CA TYR A 87 31.45 18.04 10.37
C TYR A 87 31.59 18.52 11.82
N LYS A 88 32.72 18.31 12.51
CA LYS A 88 32.84 18.59 13.96
C LYS A 88 32.53 20.03 14.34
N ASP A 89 33.05 21.01 13.61
CA ASP A 89 32.95 22.41 14.00
C ASP A 89 31.52 22.91 13.81
N ALA A 90 30.89 22.51 12.70
CA ALA A 90 29.48 22.78 12.43
C ALA A 90 28.55 22.08 13.44
N ALA A 91 28.84 20.82 13.80
CA ALA A 91 28.07 20.10 14.81
C ALA A 91 28.15 20.78 16.18
N ILE A 92 29.36 21.18 16.61
CA ILE A 92 29.56 21.90 17.88
C ILE A 92 28.80 23.22 17.89
N GLU A 93 28.87 24.01 16.81
CA GLU A 93 28.13 25.27 16.71
C GLU A 93 26.62 25.02 16.77
N ILE A 94 26.08 24.10 15.96
CA ILE A 94 24.65 23.75 15.95
C ILE A 94 24.19 23.33 17.35
N PHE A 95 24.90 22.42 18.02
CA PHE A 95 24.49 21.97 19.35
C PHE A 95 24.60 23.06 20.42
N SER A 96 25.50 24.04 20.24
CA SER A 96 25.68 25.17 21.17
C SER A 96 24.60 26.25 21.04
N ILE A 97 24.10 26.51 19.82
CA ILE A 97 23.13 27.59 19.57
C ILE A 97 21.70 27.08 19.32
N SER A 98 21.53 25.78 19.07
CA SER A 98 20.22 25.20 18.74
C SER A 98 19.26 25.31 19.92
N PRO A 99 18.10 25.97 19.75
CA PRO A 99 17.09 26.10 20.79
C PRO A 99 16.29 24.79 20.99
N LEU A 100 16.54 23.76 20.19
CA LEU A 100 15.81 22.50 20.20
C LEU A 100 16.22 21.62 21.38
N THR A 101 15.31 20.79 21.88
CA THR A 101 15.63 19.77 22.89
C THR A 101 16.44 18.62 22.28
N ASN A 102 17.10 17.81 23.11
CA ASN A 102 17.82 16.61 22.63
C ASN A 102 16.90 15.64 21.89
N LYS A 103 15.64 15.62 22.32
CA LYS A 103 14.56 14.80 21.79
C LYS A 103 14.17 15.28 20.38
N GLU A 104 13.90 16.57 20.21
CA GLU A 104 13.60 17.20 18.92
C GLU A 104 14.78 17.12 17.93
N LEU A 105 16.02 17.26 18.41
CA LEU A 105 17.21 17.07 17.57
C LEU A 105 17.33 15.63 17.03
N CYS A 106 17.04 14.64 17.86
CA CYS A 106 17.05 13.24 17.44
C CYS A 106 15.88 12.89 16.53
N ALA A 107 14.70 13.45 16.80
CA ALA A 107 13.55 13.32 15.93
C ALA A 107 13.81 13.93 14.54
N LEU A 108 14.47 15.09 14.47
CA LEU A 108 14.82 15.73 13.19
C LEU A 108 15.95 15.02 12.43
N ALA A 109 16.98 14.53 13.12
CA ALA A 109 18.17 13.97 12.46
C ALA A 109 18.02 12.49 12.05
N PHE A 110 17.10 11.75 12.67
CA PHE A 110 16.99 10.30 12.53
C PHE A 110 15.55 9.76 12.54
N ASP A 111 14.56 10.65 12.42
CA ASP A 111 13.12 10.31 12.41
C ASP A 111 12.66 9.45 13.60
N CYS A 112 13.25 9.72 14.77
CA CYS A 112 13.03 8.90 15.96
C CYS A 112 11.61 9.03 16.54
N GLU A 113 10.90 10.10 16.18
CA GLU A 113 9.65 10.52 16.79
C GLU A 113 8.82 11.37 15.81
N ASP A 114 7.50 11.46 16.03
CA ASP A 114 6.60 12.22 15.17
C ASP A 114 6.93 13.73 15.20
N GLN A 115 7.24 14.28 14.02
CA GLN A 115 7.71 15.65 13.84
C GLN A 115 6.58 16.68 13.69
N LYS A 116 5.30 16.24 13.62
CA LYS A 116 4.12 17.09 13.30
C LYS A 116 3.85 18.24 14.28
N ASP A 117 4.41 18.18 15.49
CA ASP A 117 4.18 19.15 16.56
C ASP A 117 5.35 20.11 16.84
N PHE A 118 6.46 20.03 16.11
CA PHE A 118 7.62 20.88 16.37
C PHE A 118 7.34 22.35 15.96
N PRO A 119 7.26 23.29 16.91
CA PRO A 119 6.86 24.67 16.61
C PRO A 119 7.82 25.38 15.65
N ILE A 120 9.11 25.00 15.66
CA ILE A 120 10.13 25.57 14.76
C ILE A 120 9.88 25.24 13.28
N LEU A 121 9.13 24.17 12.99
CA LEU A 121 8.84 23.73 11.62
C LEU A 121 7.55 24.34 11.05
N ARG A 122 6.78 25.06 11.88
CA ARG A 122 5.51 25.68 11.48
C ARG A 122 5.76 27.11 11.01
N TRP A 123 5.73 27.32 9.70
CA TRP A 123 5.79 28.64 9.08
C TRP A 123 4.73 28.77 7.99
N ASN A 124 4.25 30.00 7.77
CA ASN A 124 3.30 30.32 6.72
C ASN A 124 3.91 31.37 5.80
N VAL A 125 3.75 31.20 4.49
CA VAL A 125 4.04 32.23 3.50
C VAL A 125 2.73 32.86 3.03
N THR A 126 2.66 34.18 3.11
CA THR A 126 1.53 34.94 2.60
C THR A 126 1.59 34.94 1.07
N ILE A 127 0.64 34.29 0.42
CA ILE A 127 0.49 34.34 -1.04
C ILE A 127 -0.35 35.58 -1.39
N PRO A 128 0.20 36.55 -2.15
CA PRO A 128 -0.54 37.75 -2.52
C PRO A 128 -1.58 37.45 -3.61
N GLY A 129 -2.79 38.00 -3.44
CA GLY A 129 -3.88 37.90 -4.41
C GLY A 129 -4.77 36.66 -4.27
N SER A 130 -5.78 36.58 -5.13
CA SER A 130 -6.71 35.45 -5.22
C SER A 130 -6.29 34.50 -6.34
N LYS A 131 -6.50 33.19 -6.15
CA LYS A 131 -6.19 32.15 -7.15
C LYS A 131 -6.96 32.46 -8.45
N PRO A 132 -6.29 32.71 -9.59
CA PRO A 132 -6.99 32.95 -10.84
C PRO A 132 -7.72 31.69 -11.30
N SER A 133 -8.83 31.89 -12.02
CA SER A 133 -9.60 30.77 -12.57
C SER A 133 -8.73 29.89 -13.48
N PRO A 134 -8.81 28.55 -13.36
CA PRO A 134 -8.05 27.64 -14.22
C PRO A 134 -8.37 27.92 -15.69
N ARG A 135 -7.34 28.11 -16.52
CA ARG A 135 -7.48 28.19 -17.97
C ARG A 135 -7.01 26.87 -18.56
N PRO A 136 -7.87 26.10 -19.25
CA PRO A 136 -7.42 24.87 -19.89
C PRO A 136 -6.30 25.20 -20.89
N PRO A 137 -5.22 24.39 -20.94
CA PRO A 137 -4.14 24.61 -21.89
C PRO A 137 -4.71 24.48 -23.31
N GLN A 138 -4.58 25.55 -24.09
CA GLN A 138 -4.95 25.50 -25.50
C GLN A 138 -3.85 24.72 -26.25
N PRO A 139 -4.20 23.69 -27.03
CA PRO A 139 -3.22 23.03 -27.88
C PRO A 139 -2.55 24.08 -28.77
N PRO A 140 -1.22 24.06 -28.92
CA PRO A 140 -0.55 24.98 -29.81
C PRO A 140 -1.09 24.76 -31.24
N ALA A 141 -1.25 25.86 -31.99
CA ALA A 141 -1.67 25.77 -33.39
C ALA A 141 -0.71 24.85 -34.18
N SER A 142 -1.23 24.10 -35.15
CA SER A 142 -0.39 23.23 -35.99
C SER A 142 0.74 24.05 -36.65
N GLY A 143 1.98 23.59 -36.50
CA GLY A 143 3.18 24.31 -36.95
C GLY A 143 3.72 25.37 -35.98
N SER A 144 3.19 25.46 -34.76
CA SER A 144 3.75 26.37 -33.74
C SER A 144 5.22 26.03 -33.45
N PRO A 145 6.06 27.05 -33.17
CA PRO A 145 7.45 26.82 -32.80
C PRO A 145 7.54 25.87 -31.60
N LYS A 146 8.38 24.84 -31.72
CA LYS A 146 8.68 23.94 -30.61
C LYS A 146 9.99 24.38 -29.98
N LEU A 147 10.03 24.39 -28.66
CA LEU A 147 11.26 24.59 -27.93
C LEU A 147 11.87 23.23 -27.63
N LYS A 148 13.19 23.12 -27.82
CA LYS A 148 13.96 21.94 -27.43
C LYS A 148 14.84 22.29 -26.25
N VAL A 149 14.59 21.62 -25.13
CA VAL A 149 15.24 21.91 -23.86
C VAL A 149 16.04 20.71 -23.41
N LEU A 150 17.32 20.90 -23.15
CA LEU A 150 18.15 19.88 -22.51
C LEU A 150 18.07 20.05 -21.00
N HIS A 151 17.83 18.97 -20.26
CA HIS A 151 17.80 18.96 -18.80
C HIS A 151 18.88 18.02 -18.28
N LEU A 152 19.79 18.54 -17.46
CA LEU A 152 20.88 17.83 -16.81
C LEU A 152 20.65 17.84 -15.29
N SER A 153 20.85 16.70 -14.62
CA SER A 153 20.72 16.56 -13.16
C SER A 153 21.77 15.57 -12.66
N ASP A 154 22.14 15.67 -11.38
CA ASP A 154 22.96 14.68 -10.65
C ASP A 154 24.26 14.33 -11.39
N ILE A 155 25.05 15.34 -11.76
CA ILE A 155 26.19 15.16 -12.68
C ILE A 155 27.35 14.40 -12.03
N HIS A 156 27.60 14.61 -10.73
CA HIS A 156 28.59 13.93 -9.89
C HIS A 156 29.88 13.53 -10.62
N VAL A 157 30.70 14.53 -10.97
CA VAL A 157 31.95 14.26 -11.69
C VAL A 157 33.08 13.98 -10.71
N ASP A 158 33.68 12.79 -10.82
CA ASP A 158 34.86 12.43 -10.06
C ASP A 158 36.15 12.74 -10.82
N PHE A 159 36.75 13.88 -10.47
CA PHE A 159 38.07 14.28 -10.99
C PHE A 159 39.22 13.38 -10.52
N ALA A 160 39.00 12.58 -9.47
CA ALA A 160 39.99 11.62 -8.96
C ALA A 160 39.77 10.20 -9.52
N TYR A 161 38.81 10.00 -10.42
CA TYR A 161 38.53 8.71 -11.02
C TYR A 161 39.77 8.16 -11.73
N LYS A 162 40.09 6.89 -11.46
CA LYS A 162 41.29 6.23 -11.98
C LYS A 162 40.95 4.85 -12.55
N PRO A 163 41.03 4.66 -13.88
CA PRO A 163 40.75 3.39 -14.51
C PRO A 163 41.60 2.23 -13.96
N GLY A 164 41.00 1.05 -13.87
CA GLY A 164 41.63 -0.16 -13.36
C GLY A 164 41.78 -0.22 -11.83
N THR A 165 41.24 0.74 -11.08
CA THR A 165 41.21 0.69 -9.61
C THR A 165 39.97 -0.05 -9.11
N GLN A 166 39.85 -0.27 -7.80
CA GLN A 166 38.75 -1.05 -7.24
C GLN A 166 37.40 -0.30 -7.36
N ALA A 167 36.46 -0.89 -8.09
CA ALA A 167 35.13 -0.33 -8.35
C ALA A 167 34.03 -0.83 -7.40
N ASP A 168 34.32 -1.92 -6.68
CA ASP A 168 33.49 -2.44 -5.59
C ASP A 168 34.29 -2.37 -4.30
N CYS A 169 34.10 -1.30 -3.55
CA CYS A 169 34.74 -1.08 -2.26
C CYS A 169 33.67 -0.86 -1.21
N HIS A 170 33.99 -1.20 0.05
CA HIS A 170 33.12 -0.92 1.19
C HIS A 170 33.18 0.57 1.58
N LYS A 171 33.05 1.47 0.61
CA LYS A 171 32.94 2.93 0.82
C LYS A 171 31.83 3.45 -0.10
N PRO A 172 31.22 4.62 0.22
CA PRO A 172 30.20 5.21 -0.63
C PRO A 172 30.70 5.65 -2.01
N LEU A 173 32.01 5.88 -2.17
CA LEU A 173 32.65 6.16 -3.45
C LEU A 173 33.98 5.40 -3.59
N CYS A 174 34.12 4.74 -4.73
CA CYS A 174 35.24 3.89 -5.13
C CYS A 174 35.90 4.44 -6.41
N CYS A 175 36.64 3.61 -7.16
CA CYS A 175 37.30 3.98 -8.42
C CYS A 175 38.37 5.09 -8.34
N ARG A 176 38.98 5.28 -7.18
CA ARG A 176 40.07 6.24 -6.92
C ARG A 176 41.36 5.52 -6.54
N ASP A 177 42.33 6.23 -5.95
CA ASP A 177 43.63 5.68 -5.56
C ASP A 177 43.52 4.38 -4.74
N GLY A 178 44.20 3.34 -5.24
CA GLY A 178 44.17 1.98 -4.73
C GLY A 178 44.98 1.04 -5.65
N PRO A 179 45.17 -0.24 -5.27
CA PRO A 179 45.88 -1.19 -6.11
C PRO A 179 45.15 -1.40 -7.44
N THR A 180 45.90 -1.56 -8.53
CA THR A 180 45.32 -1.91 -9.82
C THR A 180 44.69 -3.30 -9.74
N VAL A 181 43.40 -3.38 -10.04
CA VAL A 181 42.61 -4.60 -10.05
C VAL A 181 42.55 -5.13 -11.49
N PRO A 182 43.15 -6.29 -11.78
CA PRO A 182 43.17 -6.84 -13.14
C PRO A 182 41.80 -7.38 -13.56
N GLY A 183 41.51 -7.28 -14.86
CA GLY A 183 40.31 -7.86 -15.47
C GLY A 183 39.03 -7.03 -15.24
N PRO A 184 37.85 -7.64 -15.40
CA PRO A 184 36.55 -6.94 -15.38
C PRO A 184 36.17 -6.38 -14.00
N ASN A 185 36.96 -6.68 -12.96
CA ASN A 185 36.69 -6.27 -11.59
C ASN A 185 37.24 -4.86 -11.28
N GLY A 186 38.15 -4.34 -12.12
CA GLY A 186 38.64 -2.97 -12.03
C GLY A 186 37.71 -1.98 -12.71
N ALA A 187 37.79 -0.73 -12.27
CA ALA A 187 37.04 0.41 -12.78
C ALA A 187 37.24 0.59 -14.29
N GLY A 188 36.15 0.65 -15.05
CA GLY A 188 36.19 0.86 -16.49
C GLY A 188 36.78 2.22 -16.86
N PHE A 189 37.37 2.35 -18.06
CA PHE A 189 37.87 3.65 -18.53
C PHE A 189 36.75 4.70 -18.64
N TRP A 190 35.57 4.31 -19.14
CA TRP A 190 34.44 5.24 -19.32
C TRP A 190 33.57 5.43 -18.08
N GLY A 191 33.88 4.79 -16.96
CA GLY A 191 33.04 4.80 -15.76
C GLY A 191 32.66 3.37 -15.34
N ASP A 192 32.01 3.26 -14.18
CA ASP A 192 31.57 2.00 -13.59
C ASP A 192 30.27 2.22 -12.79
N TYR A 193 29.30 1.31 -12.92
CA TYR A 193 27.95 1.49 -12.36
C TYR A 193 27.80 1.05 -10.89
N ARG A 194 28.87 0.52 -10.28
CA ARG A 194 28.83 -0.04 -8.92
C ARG A 194 28.78 1.07 -7.85
N ASN A 195 29.92 1.43 -7.28
CA ASN A 195 30.00 2.50 -6.26
C ASN A 195 30.93 3.62 -6.76
N CYS A 196 30.78 4.02 -8.01
CA CYS A 196 31.67 5.00 -8.65
C CYS A 196 30.88 6.12 -9.30
N ASP A 197 31.46 7.31 -9.27
CA ASP A 197 30.95 8.50 -9.92
C ASP A 197 31.59 8.71 -11.30
N LEU A 198 31.05 9.65 -12.05
CA LEU A 198 31.34 9.82 -13.46
C LEU A 198 32.76 10.37 -13.69
N PRO A 199 33.62 9.73 -14.51
CA PRO A 199 34.91 10.32 -14.87
C PRO A 199 34.72 11.59 -15.70
N TYR A 200 35.57 12.59 -15.50
CA TYR A 200 35.49 13.88 -16.21
C TYR A 200 35.48 13.75 -17.75
N TRP A 201 36.29 12.86 -18.32
CA TRP A 201 36.32 12.66 -19.78
C TRP A 201 35.05 11.98 -20.31
N THR A 202 34.35 11.18 -19.49
CA THR A 202 33.05 10.62 -19.87
C THR A 202 31.99 11.71 -19.87
N ALA A 203 31.95 12.56 -18.85
CA ALA A 203 31.08 13.74 -18.82
C ALA A 203 31.32 14.62 -20.06
N GLN A 204 32.58 14.91 -20.37
CA GLN A 204 32.96 15.65 -21.58
C GLN A 204 32.48 14.96 -22.87
N SER A 205 32.65 13.64 -22.98
CA SER A 205 32.24 12.89 -24.17
C SER A 205 30.73 12.90 -24.38
N ILE A 206 29.95 12.68 -23.32
CA ILE A 206 28.48 12.67 -23.39
C ILE A 206 27.95 14.07 -23.70
N LEU A 207 28.48 15.10 -23.04
CA LEU A 207 28.06 16.49 -23.28
C LEU A 207 28.43 16.93 -24.70
N ARG A 208 29.62 16.58 -25.19
CA ARG A 208 30.02 16.87 -26.58
C ARG A 208 29.10 16.16 -27.57
N TYR A 209 28.82 14.88 -27.35
CA TYR A 209 27.91 14.12 -28.20
C TYR A 209 26.50 14.75 -28.20
N ALA A 210 25.98 15.17 -27.05
CA ALA A 210 24.70 15.86 -26.96
C ALA A 210 24.71 17.19 -27.73
N SER A 211 25.80 17.96 -27.68
CA SER A 211 25.94 19.19 -28.46
C SER A 211 26.12 18.95 -29.97
N GLU A 212 26.71 17.83 -30.38
CA GLU A 212 26.90 17.48 -31.80
C GLU A 212 25.63 16.89 -32.41
N LEU A 213 24.84 16.15 -31.63
CA LEU A 213 23.60 15.51 -32.08
C LEU A 213 22.46 16.53 -32.25
N GLU A 214 22.39 17.53 -31.37
CA GLU A 214 21.25 18.43 -31.25
C GLU A 214 21.71 19.91 -31.28
N ASP A 215 21.88 20.47 -32.48
CA ASP A 215 22.30 21.86 -32.68
C ASP A 215 21.19 22.90 -32.39
N ASP A 216 19.94 22.45 -32.40
CA ASP A 216 18.70 23.21 -32.22
C ASP A 216 18.23 23.38 -30.76
N ILE A 217 19.05 23.03 -29.76
CA ILE A 217 18.71 23.25 -28.33
C ILE A 217 18.49 24.75 -28.06
N ASP A 218 17.36 25.13 -27.45
CA ASP A 218 17.01 26.52 -27.19
C ASP A 218 17.66 27.09 -25.91
N PHE A 219 17.71 26.28 -24.85
CA PHE A 219 18.33 26.57 -23.56
C PHE A 219 18.45 25.29 -22.73
N ILE A 220 19.16 25.36 -21.60
CA ILE A 220 19.53 24.20 -20.79
C ILE A 220 19.07 24.39 -19.34
N TYR A 221 18.43 23.37 -18.76
CA TYR A 221 18.19 23.25 -17.33
C TYR A 221 19.28 22.39 -16.71
N TYR A 222 19.79 22.81 -15.56
CA TYR A 222 20.85 22.10 -14.86
C TYR A 222 20.59 22.10 -13.34
N THR A 223 20.37 20.93 -12.73
CA THR A 223 19.93 20.80 -11.33
C THR A 223 20.99 20.18 -10.43
N GLY A 224 22.07 20.93 -10.18
CA GLY A 224 22.96 20.68 -9.04
C GLY A 224 23.76 19.38 -9.04
N ASP A 225 24.34 19.11 -7.88
CA ASP A 225 25.06 17.89 -7.53
C ASP A 225 26.24 17.59 -8.45
N LEU A 226 27.10 18.60 -8.60
CA LEU A 226 28.36 18.52 -9.33
C LEU A 226 29.43 17.68 -8.62
N PRO A 227 29.66 17.88 -7.32
CA PRO A 227 30.76 17.23 -6.65
C PRO A 227 30.48 15.74 -6.44
N PRO A 228 31.52 14.89 -6.45
CA PRO A 228 31.35 13.45 -6.28
C PRO A 228 31.00 13.06 -4.83
N HIS A 229 30.59 11.80 -4.60
CA HIS A 229 30.13 11.22 -3.35
C HIS A 229 31.24 10.92 -2.32
N ASN A 230 32.38 11.64 -2.33
CA ASN A 230 33.43 11.56 -1.30
C ASN A 230 33.23 12.53 -0.14
N VAL A 231 32.00 12.63 0.37
CA VAL A 231 31.52 13.63 1.34
C VAL A 231 32.18 13.58 2.75
N TRP A 232 33.20 12.74 2.92
CA TRP A 232 34.02 12.62 4.14
C TRP A 232 35.45 13.16 3.96
N ASN A 233 35.76 13.64 2.76
CA ASN A 233 37.07 14.16 2.38
C ASN A 233 36.91 15.20 1.27
N GLN A 234 36.17 16.26 1.56
CA GLN A 234 35.98 17.42 0.68
C GLN A 234 36.35 18.72 1.38
N SER A 235 36.85 19.68 0.59
CA SER A 235 37.10 21.04 1.03
C SER A 235 36.29 22.04 0.20
N ARG A 236 36.15 23.28 0.69
CA ARG A 236 35.54 24.37 -0.09
C ARG A 236 36.26 24.61 -1.41
N ALA A 237 37.59 24.44 -1.42
CA ALA A 237 38.38 24.57 -2.64
C ALA A 237 37.98 23.51 -3.67
N ASP A 238 37.66 22.28 -3.24
CA ASP A 238 37.21 21.21 -4.13
C ASP A 238 35.81 21.47 -4.68
N GLN A 239 34.90 22.05 -3.88
CA GLN A 239 33.57 22.45 -4.37
C GLN A 239 33.65 23.57 -5.39
N LEU A 240 34.47 24.60 -5.11
CA LEU A 240 34.72 25.68 -6.05
C LEU A 240 35.39 25.18 -7.33
N TYR A 241 36.32 24.22 -7.21
CA TYR A 241 36.96 23.60 -8.36
C TYR A 241 35.96 22.81 -9.22
N SER A 242 35.10 22.00 -8.60
CA SER A 242 34.05 21.24 -9.31
C SER A 242 33.07 22.17 -10.02
N LEU A 243 32.56 23.17 -9.30
CA LEU A 243 31.66 24.18 -9.84
C LEU A 243 32.25 24.92 -11.05
N THR A 244 33.45 25.46 -10.89
CA THR A 244 34.09 26.26 -11.94
C THR A 244 34.48 25.40 -13.14
N THR A 245 35.01 24.20 -12.93
CA THR A 245 35.48 23.32 -14.01
C THR A 245 34.31 22.76 -14.82
N ILE A 246 33.23 22.30 -14.17
CA ILE A 246 32.07 21.75 -14.87
C ILE A 246 31.30 22.86 -15.58
N ASN A 247 31.12 24.04 -14.97
CA ASN A 247 30.47 25.15 -15.66
C ASN A 247 31.31 25.66 -16.84
N GLN A 248 32.64 25.66 -16.75
CA GLN A 248 33.50 25.94 -17.89
C GLN A 248 33.36 24.89 -19.00
N LEU A 249 33.27 23.61 -18.65
CA LEU A 249 33.00 22.53 -19.61
C LEU A 249 31.64 22.72 -20.29
N LEU A 250 30.59 23.02 -19.52
CA LEU A 250 29.24 23.28 -20.04
C LEU A 250 29.23 24.49 -20.98
N ALA A 251 29.82 25.61 -20.58
CA ALA A 251 29.94 26.82 -21.39
C ALA A 251 30.73 26.58 -22.69
N ALA A 252 31.82 25.81 -22.61
CA ALA A 252 32.64 25.49 -23.78
C ALA A 252 31.95 24.50 -24.72
N THR A 253 31.14 23.58 -24.18
CA THR A 253 30.45 22.55 -24.96
C THR A 253 29.20 23.08 -25.65
N PHE A 254 28.44 23.97 -25.00
CA PHE A 254 27.23 24.57 -25.56
C PHE A 254 27.40 26.10 -25.71
N PRO A 255 28.23 26.56 -26.66
CA PRO A 255 28.47 27.98 -26.85
C PRO A 255 27.16 28.68 -27.25
N ASN A 256 26.97 29.91 -26.73
CA ASN A 256 25.79 30.75 -26.99
C ASN A 256 24.44 30.19 -26.49
N LYS A 257 24.43 29.14 -25.67
CA LYS A 257 23.22 28.68 -24.97
C LYS A 257 23.17 29.27 -23.57
N THR A 258 21.97 29.64 -23.11
CA THR A 258 21.75 30.06 -21.72
C THR A 258 21.42 28.85 -20.87
N PHE A 259 22.07 28.74 -19.70
CA PHE A 259 21.73 27.75 -18.70
C PHE A 259 20.90 28.38 -17.58
N TYR A 260 19.95 27.60 -17.06
CA TYR A 260 19.17 27.94 -15.87
C TYR A 260 19.44 26.91 -14.77
N PRO A 261 20.44 27.18 -13.92
CA PRO A 261 20.84 26.26 -12.87
C PRO A 261 19.94 26.29 -11.61
N ALA A 262 19.90 25.17 -10.90
CA ALA A 262 19.49 25.09 -9.51
C ALA A 262 20.65 24.51 -8.68
N VAL A 263 20.77 24.94 -7.43
CA VAL A 263 21.80 24.44 -6.51
C VAL A 263 21.37 23.09 -5.94
N GLY A 264 22.26 22.09 -5.96
CA GLY A 264 22.06 20.76 -5.36
C GLY A 264 22.59 20.71 -3.93
N ASN A 265 22.50 19.56 -3.30
CA ASN A 265 22.87 19.42 -1.89
C ASN A 265 24.38 19.17 -1.70
N HIS A 266 25.08 18.75 -2.76
CA HIS A 266 26.53 18.50 -2.75
C HIS A 266 27.42 19.73 -2.95
N GLU A 267 26.88 20.88 -3.37
CA GLU A 267 27.69 22.09 -3.62
C GLU A 267 28.32 22.73 -2.36
N ALA A 268 27.82 22.41 -1.16
CA ALA A 268 28.36 22.90 0.10
C ALA A 268 29.54 22.04 0.62
N ALA A 269 30.42 22.65 1.43
CA ALA A 269 31.44 21.94 2.20
C ALA A 269 31.43 22.47 3.64
N PRO A 270 31.00 21.65 4.62
CA PRO A 270 30.59 20.24 4.48
C PRO A 270 29.33 20.03 3.63
N CYS A 271 29.20 18.87 2.98
CA CYS A 271 28.04 18.53 2.15
C CYS A 271 26.72 18.70 2.94
N ASN A 272 25.63 19.13 2.27
CA ASN A 272 24.34 19.43 2.88
C ASN A 272 24.31 20.59 3.90
N MET A 273 25.42 21.28 4.16
CA MET A 273 25.47 22.36 5.15
C MET A 273 25.17 23.72 4.52
N TYR A 274 23.91 24.15 4.62
CA TYR A 274 23.43 25.46 4.17
C TYR A 274 22.99 26.33 5.37
N PRO A 275 23.95 26.86 6.17
CA PRO A 275 23.62 27.65 7.36
C PRO A 275 22.85 28.93 6.99
N THR A 276 21.88 29.28 7.83
CA THR A 276 21.16 30.56 7.67
C THR A 276 22.07 31.73 8.06
N PRO A 277 21.82 32.95 7.54
CA PRO A 277 22.64 34.14 7.85
C PRO A 277 22.74 34.54 9.34
N SER A 278 21.98 33.87 10.22
CA SER A 278 21.97 34.12 11.67
C SER A 278 23.06 33.35 12.44
N ILE A 279 23.73 32.40 11.80
CA ILE A 279 24.81 31.56 12.36
C ILE A 279 26.15 32.23 12.08
N ARG A 280 27.03 32.39 13.09
CA ARG A 280 28.13 33.37 13.04
C ARG A 280 29.49 32.80 12.65
N THR A 281 29.77 31.51 12.87
CA THR A 281 31.14 30.99 12.71
C THR A 281 31.42 30.32 11.36
N ASP A 282 30.38 29.94 10.60
CA ASP A 282 30.52 29.51 9.21
C ASP A 282 29.42 30.09 8.29
N ASN A 283 29.81 31.04 7.43
CA ASN A 283 28.89 31.71 6.52
C ASN A 283 28.98 31.12 5.10
N ILE A 284 27.87 30.56 4.59
CA ILE A 284 27.74 29.98 3.24
C ILE A 284 27.86 31.00 2.10
N THR A 285 27.96 32.30 2.39
CA THR A 285 28.12 33.36 1.38
C THR A 285 29.24 33.08 0.37
N TRP A 286 30.35 32.45 0.79
CA TRP A 286 31.44 32.10 -0.13
C TRP A 286 30.95 31.26 -1.32
N LEU A 287 30.00 30.35 -1.09
CA LEU A 287 29.42 29.49 -2.11
C LEU A 287 28.43 30.27 -2.96
N TYR A 288 27.56 31.06 -2.34
CA TYR A 288 26.52 31.82 -3.07
C TYR A 288 27.12 32.91 -3.96
N GLU A 289 28.21 33.56 -3.54
CA GLU A 289 28.97 34.46 -4.39
C GLU A 289 29.60 33.72 -5.57
N ALA A 290 30.22 32.56 -5.32
CA ALA A 290 30.82 31.74 -6.37
C ALA A 290 29.79 31.18 -7.36
N LEU A 291 28.61 30.75 -6.90
CA LEU A 291 27.50 30.34 -7.75
C LEU A 291 27.03 31.51 -8.62
N ALA A 292 26.86 32.70 -8.03
CA ALA A 292 26.43 33.87 -8.79
C ALA A 292 27.43 34.27 -9.88
N ASP A 293 28.73 34.27 -9.55
CA ASP A 293 29.79 34.60 -10.50
C ASP A 293 29.95 33.51 -11.57
N SER A 294 29.87 32.23 -11.19
CA SER A 294 29.99 31.12 -12.12
C SER A 294 28.77 30.99 -13.05
N TRP A 295 27.56 31.11 -12.52
CA TRP A 295 26.32 31.04 -13.33
C TRP A 295 26.17 32.23 -14.27
N ALA A 296 26.74 33.39 -13.95
CA ALA A 296 26.82 34.49 -14.89
C ALA A 296 27.61 34.12 -16.17
N THR A 297 28.63 33.26 -16.05
CA THR A 297 29.38 32.76 -17.23
C THR A 297 28.57 31.80 -18.10
N LEU A 298 27.49 31.21 -17.56
CA LEU A 298 26.55 30.36 -18.29
C LEU A 298 25.40 31.15 -18.96
N GLY A 299 25.51 32.48 -19.01
CA GLY A 299 24.55 33.38 -19.64
C GLY A 299 23.35 33.73 -18.75
N LEU A 300 23.42 33.48 -17.44
CA LEU A 300 22.37 33.86 -16.52
C LEU A 300 22.33 35.41 -16.35
N PRO A 301 21.14 36.06 -16.41
CA PRO A 301 21.06 37.52 -16.35
C PRO A 301 21.59 38.14 -15.05
N ALA A 302 22.25 39.30 -15.17
CA ALA A 302 22.94 39.96 -14.04
C ALA A 302 21.99 40.41 -12.90
N ASP A 303 20.71 40.64 -13.19
CA ASP A 303 19.69 40.98 -12.20
C ASP A 303 19.34 39.82 -11.26
N THR A 304 19.70 38.58 -11.61
CA THR A 304 19.54 37.42 -10.73
C THR A 304 20.59 37.36 -9.60
N ARG A 305 21.71 38.09 -9.75
CA ARG A 305 22.88 38.00 -8.85
C ARG A 305 22.51 38.27 -7.40
N GLU A 306 21.70 39.28 -7.12
CA GLU A 306 21.32 39.68 -5.76
C GLU A 306 20.60 38.54 -5.01
N SER A 307 19.60 37.91 -5.66
CA SER A 307 18.86 36.81 -5.07
C SER A 307 19.71 35.54 -4.93
N ILE A 308 20.63 35.30 -5.86
CA ILE A 308 21.56 34.17 -5.78
C ILE A 308 22.50 34.33 -4.58
N VAL A 309 23.12 35.49 -4.39
CA VAL A 309 23.97 35.75 -3.21
C VAL A 309 23.18 35.62 -1.91
N ARG A 310 21.91 36.03 -1.93
CA ARG A 310 21.07 36.01 -0.74
C ARG A 310 20.71 34.59 -0.29
N GLY A 311 20.53 33.64 -1.21
CA GLY A 311 20.07 32.31 -0.83
C GLY A 311 20.11 31.23 -1.92
N ALA A 312 20.86 31.45 -3.00
CA ALA A 312 20.95 30.60 -4.18
C ALA A 312 19.61 30.28 -4.87
N PHE A 313 18.67 31.23 -4.81
CA PHE A 313 17.42 31.18 -5.56
C PHE A 313 17.33 32.40 -6.48
N TYR A 314 16.56 32.30 -7.56
CA TYR A 314 16.31 33.42 -8.46
C TYR A 314 15.06 33.23 -9.30
N THR A 315 14.63 34.31 -9.95
CA THR A 315 13.65 34.23 -11.04
C THR A 315 14.19 34.97 -12.25
N THR A 316 13.88 34.46 -13.44
CA THR A 316 14.28 35.12 -14.68
C THR A 316 13.26 34.83 -15.79
N ILE A 317 13.25 35.68 -16.81
CA ILE A 317 12.41 35.48 -18.00
C ILE A 317 13.23 34.68 -19.01
N VAL A 318 12.77 33.47 -19.33
CA VAL A 318 13.43 32.59 -20.30
C VAL A 318 13.08 33.00 -21.73
N ARG A 319 11.80 33.30 -21.94
CA ARG A 319 11.20 33.81 -23.18
C ARG A 319 9.98 34.67 -22.81
N PRO A 320 9.48 35.53 -23.72
CA PRO A 320 8.23 36.25 -23.50
C PRO A 320 7.10 35.27 -23.09
N GLY A 321 6.49 35.51 -21.93
CA GLY A 321 5.43 34.65 -21.39
C GLY A 321 5.90 33.42 -20.59
N LEU A 322 7.21 33.11 -20.57
CA LEU A 322 7.81 32.04 -19.77
C LEU A 322 8.78 32.61 -18.73
N ARG A 323 8.37 32.61 -17.47
CA ARG A 323 9.21 32.96 -16.32
C ARG A 323 9.62 31.69 -15.59
N LEU A 324 10.93 31.54 -15.37
CA LEU A 324 11.50 30.49 -14.56
C LEU A 324 11.72 31.00 -13.14
N ILE A 325 11.47 30.11 -12.18
CA ILE A 325 11.76 30.32 -10.76
C ILE A 325 12.64 29.15 -10.33
N SER A 326 13.88 29.45 -9.95
CA SER A 326 14.82 28.49 -9.37
C SER A 326 14.82 28.68 -7.87
N LEU A 327 14.54 27.62 -7.13
CA LEU A 327 14.47 27.62 -5.67
C LEU A 327 15.62 26.78 -5.12
N ASN A 328 16.25 27.28 -4.06
CA ASN A 328 17.17 26.47 -3.27
C ASN A 328 16.36 25.58 -2.32
N MET A 329 16.26 24.30 -2.65
CA MET A 329 15.49 23.32 -1.89
C MET A 329 16.33 22.59 -0.82
N ASN A 330 17.61 22.93 -0.68
CA ASN A 330 18.51 22.27 0.27
C ASN A 330 18.19 22.60 1.74
N TYR A 331 17.24 23.49 1.98
CA TYR A 331 16.65 23.74 3.30
C TYR A 331 15.52 22.76 3.67
N CYS A 332 15.14 21.82 2.79
CA CYS A 332 14.00 20.93 2.96
C CYS A 332 14.34 19.44 3.21
N ALA A 333 15.61 19.05 3.27
CA ALA A 333 16.00 17.64 3.45
C ALA A 333 16.17 17.30 4.95
N PRO A 334 15.38 16.38 5.53
CA PRO A 334 15.60 15.89 6.90
C PRO A 334 16.71 14.82 6.99
N THR A 335 17.24 14.37 5.85
CA THR A 335 17.98 13.10 5.73
C THR A 335 19.51 13.21 5.92
N CYS A 336 20.06 14.40 6.14
CA CYS A 336 21.44 14.63 5.70
C CYS A 336 22.58 14.42 6.71
N LEU A 337 22.33 13.87 7.90
CA LEU A 337 23.45 13.43 8.74
C LEU A 337 23.74 11.93 8.67
N PHE A 338 22.77 11.07 8.30
CA PHE A 338 22.97 9.61 8.42
C PHE A 338 22.20 8.70 7.44
N HIS A 339 21.46 9.22 6.44
CA HIS A 339 20.78 8.37 5.45
C HIS A 339 21.68 8.03 4.25
N PHE A 340 22.28 6.85 4.32
CA PHE A 340 22.67 6.08 3.12
C PHE A 340 21.62 4.95 2.95
N HIS A 341 20.53 5.17 2.17
CA HIS A 341 19.69 4.19 1.39
C HIS A 341 18.14 4.49 1.29
N ILE A 342 17.66 4.82 0.07
CA ILE A 342 16.53 4.32 -0.83
C ILE A 342 15.10 3.91 -0.28
N PRO A 343 13.96 4.13 -1.01
CA PRO A 343 12.55 4.26 -0.50
C PRO A 343 11.57 3.07 -0.71
N TYR A 344 10.39 3.08 -0.05
CA TYR A 344 9.29 2.07 -0.13
C TYR A 344 7.89 2.63 -0.51
N TYR A 345 7.10 1.77 -1.18
CA TYR A 345 5.83 1.97 -1.92
C TYR A 345 4.52 1.65 -1.13
N CYS A 346 3.38 2.12 -1.68
CA CYS A 346 1.96 1.84 -1.37
C CYS A 346 1.55 0.34 -1.38
N PHE A 347 0.72 -0.12 -0.43
CA PHE A 347 -0.23 -1.25 -0.60
C PHE A 347 -1.41 -1.24 0.42
N ASN A 348 -2.52 -1.87 0.01
CA ASN A 348 -3.86 -2.04 0.62
C ASN A 348 -3.91 -2.33 2.14
N PHE A 349 -4.83 -1.67 2.85
CA PHE A 349 -4.94 -1.70 4.34
C PHE A 349 -6.16 -2.46 4.90
N SER A 350 -7.07 -3.01 4.10
CA SER A 350 -8.32 -3.65 4.59
C SER A 350 -8.17 -5.14 4.96
N SER A 351 -7.36 -5.91 4.23
CA SER A 351 -7.17 -7.36 4.48
C SER A 351 -6.16 -7.67 5.60
N MET A 352 -5.20 -6.78 5.83
CA MET A 352 -4.17 -6.95 6.86
C MET A 352 -4.69 -6.74 8.28
N VAL A 353 -5.88 -6.17 8.47
CA VAL A 353 -6.42 -5.78 9.79
C VAL A 353 -7.17 -6.93 10.49
N CYS A 354 -7.56 -8.03 9.82
CA CYS A 354 -8.29 -9.10 10.51
C CYS A 354 -7.38 -10.16 11.16
N PHE A 355 -6.33 -10.66 10.47
CA PHE A 355 -5.48 -11.72 11.04
C PHE A 355 -4.33 -11.23 11.93
N THR A 356 -3.83 -10.01 11.70
CA THR A 356 -2.88 -9.35 12.63
C THR A 356 -3.43 -9.26 14.03
N HIS A 357 -4.74 -9.13 14.15
CA HIS A 357 -5.45 -8.99 15.41
C HIS A 357 -5.65 -10.34 16.09
N ILE A 358 -5.80 -11.43 15.32
CA ILE A 358 -5.79 -12.80 15.84
C ILE A 358 -4.39 -13.17 16.36
N VAL A 359 -3.31 -12.81 15.68
CA VAL A 359 -1.95 -13.17 16.13
C VAL A 359 -1.38 -12.23 17.20
N LEU A 360 -1.78 -10.95 17.23
CA LEU A 360 -1.59 -10.08 18.40
C LEU A 360 -2.45 -10.54 19.59
N PHE A 361 -3.64 -11.09 19.34
CA PHE A 361 -4.48 -11.75 20.34
C PHE A 361 -3.76 -12.88 21.06
N PHE A 362 -2.94 -13.58 20.32
CA PHE A 362 -2.20 -14.71 20.83
C PHE A 362 -0.74 -14.42 21.26
N PHE A 363 -0.23 -13.23 20.93
CA PHE A 363 1.10 -12.72 21.30
C PHE A 363 1.34 -12.78 22.81
N PHE A 364 0.41 -12.34 23.65
CA PHE A 364 0.70 -12.23 25.08
C PHE A 364 -0.01 -13.22 25.97
N VAL A 365 -0.89 -14.07 25.47
CA VAL A 365 -1.38 -15.19 26.30
C VAL A 365 -0.22 -16.11 26.71
N ALA A 366 0.74 -16.26 25.80
CA ALA A 366 2.03 -16.88 26.03
C ALA A 366 2.90 -16.16 27.10
N LEU A 367 2.72 -14.85 27.30
CA LEU A 367 3.48 -14.03 28.25
C LEU A 367 2.76 -13.85 29.60
N SER A 368 1.43 -13.96 29.64
CA SER A 368 0.60 -13.75 30.83
C SER A 368 0.31 -15.02 31.62
N THR A 369 0.35 -16.19 30.96
CA THR A 369 0.54 -17.44 31.69
C THR A 369 1.92 -17.50 32.33
N VAL A 370 2.88 -16.68 31.86
CA VAL A 370 4.25 -16.59 32.37
C VAL A 370 4.42 -15.55 33.49
N ASP A 371 3.45 -14.67 33.74
CA ASP A 371 3.53 -13.68 34.82
C ASP A 371 2.42 -13.84 35.89
N THR A 372 2.61 -14.79 36.79
CA THR A 372 1.78 -14.93 38.00
C THR A 372 2.11 -13.87 39.07
N ARG A 373 2.85 -12.79 38.79
CA ARG A 373 3.19 -11.77 39.81
C ARG A 373 2.32 -10.52 39.80
N SER A 374 1.56 -10.21 38.74
CA SER A 374 0.75 -8.97 38.72
C SER A 374 -0.71 -9.11 39.19
N LEU A 375 -1.19 -10.33 39.50
CA LEU A 375 -2.52 -10.52 40.11
C LEU A 375 -2.55 -10.24 41.64
N GLN A 376 -1.53 -9.58 42.17
CA GLN A 376 -1.38 -9.34 43.61
C GLN A 376 -1.93 -7.99 44.10
N GLU A 377 -2.49 -7.17 43.23
CA GLU A 377 -3.02 -5.85 43.59
C GLU A 377 -4.49 -5.69 43.19
N ASN A 378 -5.36 -6.53 43.75
CA ASN A 378 -6.77 -6.19 43.90
C ASN A 378 -7.32 -6.92 45.13
N SER A 379 -7.61 -6.15 46.19
CA SER A 379 -7.95 -6.65 47.53
C SER A 379 -9.26 -7.44 47.62
N ASP A 380 -10.00 -7.58 46.52
CA ASP A 380 -11.29 -8.29 46.48
C ASP A 380 -11.20 -9.71 45.87
N VAL A 381 -10.00 -10.15 45.41
CA VAL A 381 -9.81 -11.46 44.76
C VAL A 381 -9.20 -12.51 45.71
N GLU A 382 -8.73 -12.10 46.89
CA GLU A 382 -8.01 -12.96 47.83
C GLU A 382 -8.89 -14.06 48.45
N LEU A 383 -10.21 -13.85 48.50
CA LEU A 383 -11.16 -14.82 49.09
C LEU A 383 -11.54 -15.98 48.15
N LEU A 384 -11.31 -15.87 46.85
CA LEU A 384 -11.69 -16.90 45.86
C LEU A 384 -10.54 -17.88 45.54
N ILE A 385 -9.30 -17.57 45.91
CA ILE A 385 -8.10 -18.32 45.49
C ILE A 385 -7.68 -19.43 46.48
N GLN A 386 -8.19 -19.46 47.71
CA GLN A 386 -7.68 -20.39 48.73
C GLN A 386 -8.02 -21.88 48.53
N ASN A 387 -8.90 -22.27 47.59
CA ASN A 387 -9.33 -23.68 47.44
C ASN A 387 -8.78 -24.45 46.23
N ARG A 388 -7.78 -23.95 45.48
CA ARG A 388 -7.21 -24.68 44.31
C ARG A 388 -5.68 -24.68 44.24
N ILE A 389 -5.00 -25.11 45.30
CA ILE A 389 -3.53 -25.02 45.43
C ILE A 389 -2.75 -26.30 45.05
N VAL A 390 -3.40 -27.44 44.77
CA VAL A 390 -2.64 -28.69 44.52
C VAL A 390 -2.26 -28.92 43.04
N GLU A 391 -2.95 -28.34 42.06
CA GLU A 391 -2.65 -28.54 40.62
C GLU A 391 -1.66 -27.50 40.02
N LYS A 392 -1.38 -26.36 40.69
CA LYS A 392 -0.58 -25.25 40.13
C LYS A 392 0.94 -25.47 40.06
N LYS A 393 1.52 -26.42 40.81
CA LYS A 393 2.99 -26.63 40.84
C LYS A 393 3.55 -27.24 39.54
N GLN A 394 2.77 -28.08 38.87
CA GLN A 394 3.15 -28.72 37.61
C GLN A 394 3.01 -27.75 36.43
N LEU A 395 1.98 -26.89 36.46
CA LEU A 395 1.76 -25.84 35.48
C LEU A 395 2.84 -24.75 35.56
N SER A 396 3.20 -24.28 36.76
CA SER A 396 4.27 -23.27 36.97
C SER A 396 5.66 -23.73 36.48
N ALA A 397 6.03 -25.00 36.71
CA ALA A 397 7.31 -25.54 36.24
C ALA A 397 7.34 -25.73 34.71
N THR A 398 6.21 -26.11 34.11
CA THR A 398 6.06 -26.26 32.66
C THR A 398 6.12 -24.91 31.94
N ILE A 399 5.46 -23.90 32.50
CA ILE A 399 5.47 -22.51 32.02
C ILE A 399 6.87 -21.89 32.13
N ALA A 400 7.59 -22.10 33.24
CA ALA A 400 8.96 -21.61 33.39
C ALA A 400 9.96 -22.28 32.41
N SER A 401 9.78 -23.58 32.13
CA SER A 401 10.53 -24.31 31.12
C SER A 401 10.24 -23.78 29.69
N TYR A 402 8.98 -23.43 29.41
CA TYR A 402 8.57 -22.84 28.15
C TYR A 402 9.13 -21.42 27.97
N ARG A 403 9.12 -20.58 29.01
CA ARG A 403 9.73 -19.24 29.04
C ARG A 403 11.21 -19.26 28.66
N HIS A 404 11.99 -20.15 29.27
CA HIS A 404 13.42 -20.24 28.98
C HIS A 404 13.68 -20.64 27.51
N ARG A 405 12.89 -21.58 26.96
CA ARG A 405 13.00 -21.95 25.53
C ARG A 405 12.51 -20.84 24.60
N PHE A 406 11.47 -20.11 24.99
CA PHE A 406 10.87 -18.98 24.27
C PHE A 406 11.86 -17.82 24.12
N GLU A 407 12.45 -17.36 25.24
CA GLU A 407 13.42 -16.25 25.27
C GLU A 407 14.71 -16.56 24.47
N HIS A 408 15.04 -17.84 24.27
CA HIS A 408 16.21 -18.30 23.53
C HIS A 408 15.89 -18.73 22.08
N SER A 409 14.63 -18.69 21.65
CA SER A 409 14.24 -19.13 20.31
C SER A 409 14.72 -18.16 19.22
N PRO A 410 15.15 -18.67 18.04
CA PRO A 410 15.52 -17.82 16.91
C PRO A 410 14.39 -16.85 16.49
N ASN A 411 13.13 -17.29 16.58
CA ASN A 411 11.96 -16.50 16.22
C ASN A 411 11.70 -15.34 17.20
N PHE A 412 11.89 -15.54 18.51
CA PHE A 412 11.77 -14.45 19.49
C PHE A 412 12.89 -13.40 19.33
N LYS A 413 14.11 -13.82 18.97
CA LYS A 413 15.22 -12.89 18.67
C LYS A 413 14.97 -12.10 17.38
N LYS A 414 14.49 -12.76 16.32
CA LYS A 414 14.12 -12.13 15.04
C LYS A 414 12.92 -11.20 15.16
N LEU A 415 11.92 -11.57 15.98
CA LEU A 415 10.75 -10.74 16.28
C LEU A 415 11.12 -9.51 17.13
N ARG A 416 11.96 -9.68 18.15
CA ARG A 416 12.48 -8.58 18.96
C ARG A 416 13.32 -7.60 18.12
N TRP A 417 14.04 -8.11 17.12
CA TRP A 417 14.77 -7.33 16.12
C TRP A 417 13.82 -6.60 15.14
N ALA A 418 12.86 -7.30 14.53
CA ALA A 418 11.94 -6.69 13.58
C ALA A 418 11.02 -5.63 14.22
N LEU A 419 10.61 -5.82 15.49
CA LEU A 419 9.92 -4.79 16.28
C LEU A 419 10.83 -3.62 16.70
N SER A 420 12.15 -3.80 16.72
CA SER A 420 13.11 -2.72 17.02
C SER A 420 13.57 -1.92 15.80
N GLU A 421 13.46 -2.46 14.58
CA GLU A 421 13.86 -1.81 13.31
C GLU A 421 12.70 -1.11 12.58
N LYS A 422 11.45 -1.18 13.06
CA LYS A 422 10.21 -0.67 12.40
C LYS A 422 10.12 -1.03 10.90
N LEU A 423 10.63 -2.20 10.50
CA LEU A 423 10.39 -2.76 9.18
C LEU A 423 8.90 -3.13 9.03
N THR A 424 8.47 -3.44 7.79
CA THR A 424 7.14 -3.99 7.52
C THR A 424 6.78 -5.04 8.56
N PRO A 425 5.55 -5.00 9.10
CA PRO A 425 5.25 -5.66 10.34
C PRO A 425 5.48 -7.19 10.27
N PRO A 426 6.23 -7.78 11.23
CA PRO A 426 6.80 -9.13 11.12
C PRO A 426 5.78 -10.23 11.47
N TYR A 427 4.65 -10.25 10.77
CA TYR A 427 3.50 -11.10 11.08
C TYR A 427 3.81 -12.58 11.08
N CYS A 428 4.78 -12.99 10.27
CA CYS A 428 5.21 -14.36 10.16
C CYS A 428 6.02 -14.80 11.37
N GLU A 429 6.98 -13.98 11.80
CA GLU A 429 7.73 -14.20 13.02
C GLU A 429 6.83 -14.16 14.25
N PHE A 430 5.85 -13.25 14.27
CA PHE A 430 4.82 -13.21 15.29
C PHE A 430 4.04 -14.53 15.31
N CYS A 431 3.47 -14.92 14.17
CA CYS A 431 2.62 -16.08 14.10
C CYS A 431 3.34 -17.37 14.51
N HIS A 432 4.53 -17.60 13.94
CA HIS A 432 5.31 -18.80 14.24
C HIS A 432 5.72 -18.90 15.70
N LEU A 433 5.85 -17.76 16.39
CA LEU A 433 6.19 -17.73 17.80
C LEU A 433 4.98 -17.99 18.70
N PHE A 434 3.80 -17.45 18.36
CA PHE A 434 2.66 -17.44 19.27
C PHE A 434 1.69 -18.56 19.07
N VAL A 435 1.44 -18.99 17.82
CA VAL A 435 0.53 -20.10 17.54
C VAL A 435 0.78 -21.36 18.41
N PRO A 436 2.04 -21.78 18.66
CA PRO A 436 2.30 -22.89 19.58
C PRO A 436 1.81 -22.65 21.02
N ALA A 437 1.98 -21.44 21.54
CA ALA A 437 1.58 -21.11 22.90
C ALA A 437 0.06 -21.01 23.06
N ILE A 438 -0.66 -20.55 22.03
CA ILE A 438 -2.13 -20.58 22.00
C ILE A 438 -2.64 -21.98 22.21
N ARG A 439 -2.18 -22.91 21.38
CA ARG A 439 -2.69 -24.26 21.33
C ARG A 439 -2.50 -24.93 22.66
N PHE A 440 -1.34 -24.72 23.28
CA PHE A 440 -1.08 -25.16 24.65
C PHE A 440 -2.10 -24.61 25.67
N LEU A 441 -2.49 -23.34 25.58
CA LEU A 441 -3.43 -22.73 26.52
C LEU A 441 -4.88 -23.17 26.31
N ILE A 442 -5.25 -23.40 25.06
CA ILE A 442 -6.52 -24.04 24.70
C ILE A 442 -6.55 -25.48 25.21
N GLU A 443 -5.46 -26.26 25.03
CA GLU A 443 -5.34 -27.65 25.49
C GLU A 443 -5.54 -27.80 27.01
N ILE A 444 -5.11 -26.80 27.80
CA ILE A 444 -5.30 -26.80 29.26
C ILE A 444 -6.57 -26.06 29.72
N ASN A 445 -7.43 -25.62 28.80
CA ASN A 445 -8.70 -24.92 29.06
C ASN A 445 -8.57 -23.59 29.84
N GLU A 446 -7.47 -22.84 29.62
CA GLU A 446 -7.18 -21.55 30.25
C GLU A 446 -7.43 -20.36 29.29
N THR A 447 -8.55 -20.39 28.57
CA THR A 447 -8.88 -19.44 27.50
C THR A 447 -9.20 -18.02 27.99
N ILE A 448 -9.59 -17.85 29.26
CA ILE A 448 -9.85 -16.52 29.85
C ILE A 448 -8.59 -15.65 29.94
N HIS A 449 -7.42 -16.28 30.01
CA HIS A 449 -6.15 -15.57 29.95
C HIS A 449 -5.85 -15.06 28.54
N VAL A 450 -6.45 -15.66 27.49
CA VAL A 450 -6.30 -15.23 26.10
C VAL A 450 -6.84 -13.82 25.91
N GLU A 451 -8.12 -13.65 26.22
CA GLU A 451 -8.84 -12.39 26.06
C GLU A 451 -8.26 -11.23 26.88
N ASN A 452 -8.12 -11.42 28.20
CA ASN A 452 -7.72 -10.35 29.12
C ASN A 452 -6.39 -9.73 28.72
N VAL A 453 -5.52 -10.57 28.18
CA VAL A 453 -4.15 -10.19 27.92
C VAL A 453 -4.07 -9.47 26.60
N THR A 454 -4.77 -9.94 25.57
CA THR A 454 -4.87 -9.16 24.34
C THR A 454 -5.43 -7.76 24.57
N ILE A 455 -6.50 -7.64 25.37
CA ILE A 455 -7.10 -6.34 25.69
C ILE A 455 -6.10 -5.43 26.40
N ALA A 456 -5.26 -5.97 27.30
CA ALA A 456 -4.19 -5.21 27.93
C ALA A 456 -3.16 -4.71 26.90
N LEU A 457 -2.80 -5.51 25.89
CA LEU A 457 -1.86 -5.07 24.85
C LEU A 457 -2.41 -3.99 23.94
N CYS A 458 -3.69 -4.08 23.59
CA CYS A 458 -4.34 -3.02 22.84
C CYS A 458 -4.12 -1.66 23.54
N LYS A 459 -4.06 -1.66 24.88
CA LYS A 459 -3.81 -0.47 25.71
C LYS A 459 -2.32 -0.11 25.84
N ASP A 460 -1.45 -1.11 26.02
CA ASP A 460 -0.05 -0.90 26.40
C ASP A 460 0.91 -0.70 25.21
N ILE A 461 0.59 -1.27 24.04
CA ILE A 461 1.56 -1.41 22.94
C ILE A 461 1.29 -0.44 21.78
N GLN A 462 0.07 0.10 21.66
CA GLN A 462 -0.34 1.09 20.64
C GLN A 462 0.28 0.85 19.25
N LEU A 463 0.46 -0.42 18.85
CA LEU A 463 1.03 -0.78 17.56
C LEU A 463 -0.02 -0.49 16.50
N PHE A 464 0.15 0.64 15.81
CA PHE A 464 -0.50 1.02 14.54
C PHE A 464 -2.02 1.15 14.50
N LEU A 465 -2.75 0.75 15.55
CA LEU A 465 -4.22 0.72 15.56
C LEU A 465 -4.80 1.49 16.74
N ASN A 466 -5.94 2.12 16.47
CA ASN A 466 -6.75 2.76 17.49
C ASN A 466 -7.21 1.73 18.55
N ILE A 467 -7.12 2.10 19.82
CA ILE A 467 -7.47 1.24 20.97
C ILE A 467 -8.87 0.63 20.85
N GLU A 468 -9.85 1.40 20.40
CA GLU A 468 -11.24 0.96 20.27
C GLU A 468 -11.38 -0.12 19.19
N VAL A 469 -10.66 0.06 18.07
CA VAL A 469 -10.64 -0.91 16.97
C VAL A 469 -9.99 -2.21 17.42
N CYS A 470 -8.85 -2.12 18.12
CA CYS A 470 -8.14 -3.30 18.62
C CYS A 470 -8.99 -4.09 19.63
N VAL A 471 -9.55 -3.42 20.65
CA VAL A 471 -10.37 -4.10 21.67
C VAL A 471 -11.65 -4.64 21.06
N GLY A 472 -12.31 -3.89 20.16
CA GLY A 472 -13.51 -4.34 19.47
C GLY A 472 -13.26 -5.61 18.66
N ALA A 473 -12.22 -5.63 17.82
CA ALA A 473 -11.87 -6.79 17.01
C ALA A 473 -11.57 -8.03 17.87
N VAL A 474 -10.93 -7.87 19.02
CA VAL A 474 -10.69 -8.98 19.95
C VAL A 474 -12.00 -9.57 20.46
N LEU A 475 -12.93 -8.73 20.87
CA LEU A 475 -14.21 -9.18 21.40
C LEU A 475 -15.07 -9.85 20.33
N GLU A 476 -15.00 -9.37 19.09
CA GLU A 476 -15.72 -9.96 17.95
C GLU A 476 -15.16 -11.34 17.56
N TYR A 477 -13.83 -11.49 17.40
CA TYR A 477 -13.25 -12.69 16.79
C TYR A 477 -12.77 -13.76 17.77
N LYS A 478 -12.67 -13.47 19.08
CA LYS A 478 -12.03 -14.38 20.06
C LYS A 478 -12.56 -15.81 20.05
N ASP A 479 -13.88 -15.98 20.01
CA ASP A 479 -14.51 -17.28 20.19
C ASP A 479 -14.28 -18.17 18.96
N ALA A 480 -14.47 -17.62 17.76
CA ALA A 480 -14.17 -18.28 16.50
C ALA A 480 -12.67 -18.64 16.40
N ALA A 481 -11.79 -17.71 16.76
CA ALA A 481 -10.36 -17.95 16.75
C ALA A 481 -9.99 -19.12 17.68
N ILE A 482 -10.47 -19.14 18.92
CA ILE A 482 -10.22 -20.22 19.88
C ILE A 482 -10.67 -21.58 19.32
N GLU A 483 -11.87 -21.67 18.72
CA GLU A 483 -12.31 -22.94 18.13
C GLU A 483 -11.41 -23.36 16.97
N ILE A 484 -11.07 -22.46 16.05
CA ILE A 484 -10.20 -22.75 14.90
C ILE A 484 -8.85 -23.31 15.37
N PHE A 485 -8.20 -22.68 16.35
CA PHE A 485 -6.92 -23.17 16.86
C PHE A 485 -7.03 -24.52 17.56
N SER A 486 -8.20 -24.83 18.16
CA SER A 486 -8.52 -26.09 18.82
C SER A 486 -8.70 -27.25 17.83
N VAL A 487 -9.45 -27.03 16.75
CA VAL A 487 -9.92 -28.10 15.85
C VAL A 487 -9.18 -28.17 14.51
N SER A 488 -8.43 -27.14 14.14
CA SER A 488 -7.71 -27.13 12.86
C SER A 488 -6.64 -28.24 12.81
N PRO A 489 -6.62 -29.07 11.76
CA PRO A 489 -5.62 -30.13 11.58
C PRO A 489 -4.24 -29.59 11.15
N LEU A 490 -4.14 -28.29 10.86
CA LEU A 490 -2.94 -27.67 10.33
C LEU A 490 -1.84 -27.58 11.39
N THR A 491 -0.59 -27.67 10.97
CA THR A 491 0.55 -27.33 11.82
C THR A 491 0.58 -25.83 12.11
N ASN A 492 1.32 -25.42 13.14
CA ASN A 492 1.50 -24.00 13.47
C ASN A 492 2.09 -23.23 12.28
N LYS A 493 2.92 -23.90 11.49
CA LYS A 493 3.57 -23.34 10.31
C LYS A 493 2.57 -23.09 9.18
N GLU A 494 1.72 -24.08 8.88
CA GLU A 494 0.69 -23.98 7.85
C GLU A 494 -0.38 -22.94 8.22
N LEU A 495 -0.80 -22.86 9.49
CA LEU A 495 -1.70 -21.81 9.97
C LEU A 495 -1.14 -20.42 9.70
N CYS A 496 0.15 -20.21 9.99
CA CYS A 496 0.79 -18.92 9.76
C CYS A 496 0.95 -18.59 8.28
N ALA A 497 1.32 -19.58 7.47
CA ALA A 497 1.47 -19.39 6.04
C ALA A 497 0.13 -19.06 5.37
N LEU A 498 -0.95 -19.80 5.64
CA LEU A 498 -2.27 -19.51 5.04
C LEU A 498 -2.82 -18.14 5.38
N ALA A 499 -2.46 -17.62 6.55
CA ALA A 499 -3.12 -16.45 7.11
C ALA A 499 -2.32 -15.14 6.98
N PHE A 500 -1.00 -15.24 6.71
CA PHE A 500 -0.10 -14.10 6.53
C PHE A 500 0.83 -14.23 5.33
N ASP A 501 0.64 -15.25 4.49
CA ASP A 501 1.49 -15.54 3.34
C ASP A 501 2.99 -15.68 3.70
N CYS A 502 3.26 -16.33 4.84
CA CYS A 502 4.61 -16.44 5.38
C CYS A 502 5.53 -17.33 4.58
N GLU A 503 4.96 -18.28 3.85
CA GLU A 503 5.67 -19.27 3.06
C GLU A 503 4.78 -19.75 1.92
N ASP A 504 5.41 -20.32 0.89
CA ASP A 504 4.73 -20.90 -0.26
C ASP A 504 3.71 -21.98 0.16
N GLN A 505 2.45 -21.78 -0.22
CA GLN A 505 1.30 -22.56 0.22
C GLN A 505 0.95 -23.71 -0.75
N LYS A 506 1.60 -23.78 -1.92
CA LYS A 506 1.24 -24.69 -3.03
C LYS A 506 1.20 -26.17 -2.66
N ASP A 507 1.96 -26.55 -1.62
CA ASP A 507 2.15 -27.93 -1.20
C ASP A 507 1.33 -28.33 0.03
N PHE A 508 0.49 -27.42 0.56
CA PHE A 508 -0.27 -27.72 1.77
C PHE A 508 -1.34 -28.78 1.50
N PRO A 509 -1.40 -29.87 2.30
CA PRO A 509 -2.39 -30.93 2.11
C PRO A 509 -3.83 -30.44 2.06
N ILE A 510 -4.18 -29.41 2.85
CA ILE A 510 -5.53 -28.83 2.88
C ILE A 510 -5.92 -28.14 1.55
N LEU A 511 -4.92 -27.75 0.75
CA LEU A 511 -5.07 -27.16 -0.59
C LEU A 511 -4.89 -28.20 -1.71
N ARG A 512 -4.65 -29.47 -1.39
CA ARG A 512 -4.47 -30.54 -2.38
C ARG A 512 -5.74 -31.35 -2.60
N TRP A 513 -6.68 -30.76 -3.32
CA TRP A 513 -7.91 -31.42 -3.72
C TRP A 513 -8.32 -31.01 -5.13
N ASN A 514 -9.03 -31.90 -5.80
CA ASN A 514 -9.58 -31.66 -7.13
C ASN A 514 -11.05 -32.07 -7.17
N VAL A 515 -11.82 -31.38 -8.00
CA VAL A 515 -13.21 -31.73 -8.31
C VAL A 515 -13.28 -32.76 -9.43
N THR A 516 -14.38 -33.49 -9.50
CA THR A 516 -14.64 -34.42 -10.61
C THR A 516 -15.55 -33.75 -11.64
N ILE A 517 -15.03 -33.55 -12.85
CA ILE A 517 -15.75 -32.96 -13.98
C ILE A 517 -16.22 -34.07 -14.92
N PRO A 518 -17.54 -34.22 -15.16
CA PRO A 518 -18.08 -35.28 -16.01
C PRO A 518 -17.98 -34.96 -17.52
N GLY A 519 -18.05 -36.03 -18.32
CA GLY A 519 -18.17 -35.95 -19.78
C GLY A 519 -16.91 -35.46 -20.50
N SER A 520 -17.00 -35.41 -21.83
CA SER A 520 -15.96 -34.85 -22.69
C SER A 520 -16.27 -33.40 -23.04
N LYS A 521 -15.26 -32.52 -23.02
CA LYS A 521 -15.36 -31.13 -23.47
C LYS A 521 -15.77 -31.08 -24.96
N PRO A 522 -16.91 -30.48 -25.33
CA PRO A 522 -17.26 -30.25 -26.73
C PRO A 522 -16.25 -29.33 -27.42
N SER A 523 -16.17 -29.37 -28.75
CA SER A 523 -15.32 -28.44 -29.49
C SER A 523 -15.68 -26.97 -29.15
N PRO A 524 -14.70 -26.10 -28.87
CA PRO A 524 -14.95 -24.68 -28.60
C PRO A 524 -15.73 -24.02 -29.74
N ARG A 525 -16.72 -23.19 -29.38
CA ARG A 525 -17.56 -22.42 -30.30
C ARG A 525 -17.46 -20.94 -29.90
N PRO A 526 -16.58 -20.16 -30.56
CA PRO A 526 -16.44 -18.74 -30.26
C PRO A 526 -17.79 -18.00 -30.41
N PRO A 527 -18.13 -17.09 -29.48
CA PRO A 527 -19.36 -16.32 -29.59
C PRO A 527 -19.36 -15.48 -30.88
N GLN A 528 -20.55 -15.31 -31.45
CA GLN A 528 -20.77 -14.49 -32.64
C GLN A 528 -21.67 -13.32 -32.26
N PRO A 529 -21.47 -12.12 -32.83
CA PRO A 529 -22.35 -11.01 -32.58
C PRO A 529 -23.77 -11.37 -33.07
N PRO A 530 -24.82 -11.03 -32.30
CA PRO A 530 -26.18 -11.26 -32.73
C PRO A 530 -26.53 -10.35 -33.92
N ALA A 531 -27.58 -10.71 -34.67
CA ALA A 531 -28.08 -9.85 -35.75
C ALA A 531 -28.50 -8.48 -35.18
N SER A 532 -28.33 -7.41 -35.95
CA SER A 532 -28.50 -6.03 -35.47
C SER A 532 -29.90 -5.75 -34.91
N GLU A 533 -30.91 -6.46 -35.40
CA GLU A 533 -32.33 -6.39 -35.04
C GLU A 533 -32.72 -7.33 -33.88
N SER A 534 -31.79 -8.15 -33.38
CA SER A 534 -32.06 -9.08 -32.29
C SER A 534 -32.46 -8.31 -31.02
N PRO A 535 -33.42 -8.82 -30.23
CA PRO A 535 -33.74 -8.26 -28.93
C PRO A 535 -32.49 -8.12 -28.05
N LYS A 536 -32.49 -7.15 -27.14
CA LYS A 536 -31.42 -6.93 -26.16
C LYS A 536 -32.02 -6.91 -24.76
N LEU A 537 -31.22 -7.32 -23.78
CA LEU A 537 -31.55 -7.16 -22.36
C LEU A 537 -30.69 -6.07 -21.74
N LYS A 538 -31.25 -5.27 -20.85
CA LYS A 538 -30.50 -4.34 -20.01
C LYS A 538 -30.49 -4.81 -18.56
N VAL A 539 -29.29 -4.96 -18.01
CA VAL A 539 -29.09 -5.52 -16.66
C VAL A 539 -28.32 -4.52 -15.82
N LEU A 540 -28.94 -4.05 -14.74
CA LEU A 540 -28.25 -3.24 -13.72
C LEU A 540 -27.46 -4.16 -12.79
N HIS A 541 -26.22 -3.80 -12.48
CA HIS A 541 -25.39 -4.50 -11.51
C HIS A 541 -25.02 -3.53 -10.39
N LEU A 542 -25.45 -3.88 -9.18
CA LEU A 542 -25.15 -3.20 -7.92
C LEU A 542 -24.20 -4.08 -7.09
N SER A 543 -23.17 -3.48 -6.50
CA SER A 543 -22.24 -4.19 -5.63
C SER A 543 -21.65 -3.25 -4.57
N ASP A 544 -21.24 -3.81 -3.43
CA ASP A 544 -20.45 -3.12 -2.40
C ASP A 544 -21.14 -1.81 -1.98
N ILE A 545 -22.39 -1.96 -1.54
CA ILE A 545 -23.29 -0.85 -1.21
C ILE A 545 -22.81 -0.15 0.08
N HIS A 546 -22.33 -0.93 1.06
CA HIS A 546 -21.79 -0.49 2.35
C HIS A 546 -22.46 0.78 2.89
N VAL A 547 -23.72 0.65 3.31
CA VAL A 547 -24.40 1.79 3.96
C VAL A 547 -23.98 1.85 5.41
N ASP A 548 -23.40 2.98 5.78
CA ASP A 548 -23.19 3.35 7.17
C ASP A 548 -24.37 4.15 7.73
N PHE A 549 -25.23 3.45 8.47
CA PHE A 549 -26.35 4.07 9.18
C PHE A 549 -25.91 5.00 10.31
N ALA A 550 -24.65 4.94 10.74
CA ALA A 550 -24.06 5.86 11.70
C ALA A 550 -23.29 7.02 11.04
N TYR A 551 -23.26 7.11 9.70
CA TYR A 551 -22.60 8.21 9.01
C TYR A 551 -23.16 9.58 9.46
N LYS A 552 -22.26 10.49 9.81
CA LYS A 552 -22.60 11.81 10.32
C LYS A 552 -21.80 12.91 9.59
N PRO A 553 -22.49 13.77 8.81
CA PRO A 553 -21.85 14.88 8.12
C PRO A 553 -21.05 15.80 9.05
N GLY A 554 -19.90 16.25 8.54
CA GLY A 554 -19.00 17.17 9.23
C GLY A 554 -18.13 16.53 10.31
N THR A 555 -18.26 15.24 10.62
CA THR A 555 -17.37 14.55 11.58
C THR A 555 -16.00 14.24 10.97
N GLN A 556 -15.07 13.71 11.77
CA GLN A 556 -13.70 13.43 11.31
C GLN A 556 -13.69 12.33 10.25
N ALA A 557 -13.28 12.70 9.04
CA ALA A 557 -13.15 11.78 7.91
C ALA A 557 -11.73 11.20 7.75
N ASP A 558 -10.75 11.71 8.50
CA ASP A 558 -9.43 11.11 8.69
C ASP A 558 -9.18 10.88 10.18
N CYS A 559 -9.63 9.73 10.68
CA CYS A 559 -9.72 9.41 12.11
C CYS A 559 -8.72 8.35 12.58
N HIS A 560 -7.79 7.94 11.71
CA HIS A 560 -6.84 6.84 11.95
C HIS A 560 -7.52 5.52 12.42
N LYS A 561 -8.78 5.31 12.03
CA LYS A 561 -9.52 4.04 12.13
C LYS A 561 -9.79 3.51 10.71
N PRO A 562 -10.12 2.21 10.55
CA PRO A 562 -10.49 1.65 9.25
C PRO A 562 -11.78 2.25 8.66
N LEU A 563 -12.69 2.74 9.52
CA LEU A 563 -13.88 3.48 9.12
C LEU A 563 -14.05 4.74 9.99
N CYS A 564 -14.31 5.86 9.32
CA CYS A 564 -14.44 7.21 9.87
C CYS A 564 -15.84 7.79 9.54
N CYS A 565 -16.03 9.11 9.67
CA CYS A 565 -17.28 9.81 9.35
C CYS A 565 -18.50 9.45 10.20
N ARG A 566 -18.33 8.94 11.44
CA ARG A 566 -19.44 8.51 12.32
C ARG A 566 -19.61 9.40 13.55
N ASP A 567 -18.66 9.28 14.48
CA ASP A 567 -18.72 9.91 15.79
C ASP A 567 -17.67 11.01 15.94
N GLY A 568 -17.93 11.94 16.87
CA GLY A 568 -17.03 13.05 17.19
C GLY A 568 -17.61 14.45 16.91
N PRO A 569 -16.85 15.49 17.24
CA PRO A 569 -17.27 16.87 17.02
C PRO A 569 -17.30 17.20 15.53
N THR A 570 -18.15 18.15 15.15
CA THR A 570 -18.14 18.71 13.79
C THR A 570 -16.83 19.46 13.57
N ILE A 571 -16.09 19.06 12.54
CA ILE A 571 -14.85 19.69 12.10
C ILE A 571 -15.17 20.68 10.97
N PRO A 572 -14.87 21.98 11.13
CA PRO A 572 -15.12 22.97 10.08
C PRO A 572 -14.15 22.81 8.91
N GLY A 573 -14.59 23.19 7.71
CA GLY A 573 -13.76 23.21 6.51
C GLY A 573 -13.55 21.83 5.86
N PRO A 574 -12.50 21.65 5.05
CA PRO A 574 -12.32 20.46 4.20
C PRO A 574 -11.99 19.18 4.99
N ASN A 575 -11.72 19.29 6.28
CA ASN A 575 -11.33 18.16 7.12
C ASN A 575 -12.54 17.37 7.64
N GLY A 576 -13.74 17.97 7.67
CA GLY A 576 -14.98 17.29 8.03
C GLY A 576 -15.54 16.45 6.89
N ALA A 577 -16.32 15.42 7.24
CA ALA A 577 -17.01 14.53 6.31
C ALA A 577 -18.04 15.28 5.45
N GLY A 578 -18.08 15.00 4.15
CA GLY A 578 -19.10 15.54 3.25
C GLY A 578 -20.52 15.11 3.63
N PHE A 579 -21.55 15.85 3.20
CA PHE A 579 -22.95 15.46 3.46
C PHE A 579 -23.35 14.22 2.66
N TRP A 580 -22.90 14.12 1.41
CA TRP A 580 -23.26 13.02 0.51
C TRP A 580 -22.30 11.82 0.59
N GLY A 581 -21.29 11.89 1.44
CA GLY A 581 -20.18 10.93 1.50
C GLY A 581 -18.83 11.65 1.45
N ASP A 582 -17.76 10.91 1.69
CA ASP A 582 -16.39 11.41 1.68
C ASP A 582 -15.45 10.43 0.96
N TYR A 583 -14.37 10.92 0.33
CA TYR A 583 -13.41 10.09 -0.39
C TYR A 583 -12.40 9.38 0.53
N ARG A 584 -12.32 9.71 1.82
CA ARG A 584 -11.37 9.06 2.74
C ARG A 584 -11.93 7.69 3.17
N ASN A 585 -11.54 7.20 4.34
CA ASN A 585 -12.01 5.93 4.90
C ASN A 585 -13.43 6.09 5.44
N CYS A 586 -14.39 6.39 4.58
CA CYS A 586 -15.80 6.50 4.92
C CYS A 586 -16.70 5.75 3.95
N ASP A 587 -17.71 5.10 4.50
CA ASP A 587 -18.78 4.41 3.76
C ASP A 587 -19.93 5.36 3.41
N LEU A 588 -20.94 4.84 2.69
CA LEU A 588 -22.05 5.64 2.21
C LEU A 588 -23.07 5.96 3.31
N PRO A 589 -23.53 7.22 3.44
CA PRO A 589 -24.75 7.47 4.19
C PRO A 589 -25.98 6.92 3.46
N TYR A 590 -26.97 6.47 4.23
CA TYR A 590 -28.21 5.87 3.70
C TYR A 590 -28.92 6.75 2.67
N TRP A 591 -28.98 8.07 2.89
CA TRP A 591 -29.64 8.99 1.94
C TRP A 591 -28.90 9.12 0.61
N THR A 592 -27.58 8.94 0.58
CA THR A 592 -26.83 8.91 -0.68
C THR A 592 -27.12 7.63 -1.45
N ALA A 593 -27.13 6.47 -0.78
CA ALA A 593 -27.50 5.21 -1.41
C ALA A 593 -28.93 5.28 -1.98
N GLN A 594 -29.90 5.75 -1.19
CA GLN A 594 -31.28 5.99 -1.65
C GLN A 594 -31.32 6.91 -2.87
N SER A 595 -30.53 7.99 -2.86
CA SER A 595 -30.48 8.94 -3.96
C SER A 595 -29.94 8.31 -5.24
N ILE A 596 -28.78 7.65 -5.19
CA ILE A 596 -28.18 6.98 -6.35
C ILE A 596 -29.14 5.94 -6.94
N LEU A 597 -29.71 5.07 -6.09
CA LEU A 597 -30.63 4.01 -6.51
C LEU A 597 -31.89 4.59 -7.15
N ARG A 598 -32.46 5.66 -6.56
CA ARG A 598 -33.62 6.33 -7.14
C ARG A 598 -33.32 6.88 -8.52
N TYR A 599 -32.18 7.56 -8.69
CA TYR A 599 -31.78 8.06 -10.01
C TYR A 599 -31.54 6.93 -11.02
N ALA A 600 -30.93 5.82 -10.59
CA ALA A 600 -30.77 4.64 -11.45
C ALA A 600 -32.14 4.10 -11.89
N SER A 601 -33.13 4.03 -10.99
CA SER A 601 -34.49 3.60 -11.37
C SER A 601 -35.22 4.59 -12.28
N GLU A 602 -35.04 5.89 -12.09
CA GLU A 602 -35.74 6.93 -12.87
C GLU A 602 -35.12 7.12 -14.27
N LEU A 603 -33.80 6.92 -14.42
CA LEU A 603 -33.11 7.11 -15.70
C LEU A 603 -33.06 5.84 -16.57
N GLU A 604 -33.14 4.66 -15.94
CA GLU A 604 -32.98 3.36 -16.59
C GLU A 604 -34.30 2.56 -16.53
N GLU A 605 -35.38 3.14 -17.05
CA GLU A 605 -36.74 2.55 -16.96
C GLU A 605 -36.83 1.15 -17.61
N ASP A 606 -35.96 0.86 -18.59
CA ASP A 606 -35.92 -0.36 -19.39
C ASP A 606 -35.00 -1.46 -18.84
N ILE A 607 -34.57 -1.40 -17.57
CA ILE A 607 -33.87 -2.51 -16.90
C ILE A 607 -34.76 -3.77 -16.88
N ASP A 608 -34.25 -4.91 -17.34
CA ASP A 608 -34.96 -6.20 -17.35
C ASP A 608 -34.92 -6.92 -16.01
N PHE A 609 -33.77 -6.89 -15.33
CA PHE A 609 -33.51 -7.48 -14.02
C PHE A 609 -32.19 -6.93 -13.45
N ILE A 610 -31.90 -7.24 -12.19
CA ILE A 610 -30.79 -6.65 -11.45
C ILE A 610 -29.88 -7.74 -10.89
N TYR A 611 -28.58 -7.63 -11.10
CA TYR A 611 -27.56 -8.36 -10.33
C TYR A 611 -27.17 -7.55 -9.11
N TYR A 612 -27.08 -8.22 -7.96
CA TYR A 612 -26.73 -7.58 -6.69
C TYR A 612 -25.72 -8.44 -5.93
N THR A 613 -24.44 -8.10 -5.97
CA THR A 613 -23.36 -9.00 -5.51
C THR A 613 -22.88 -8.72 -4.09
N GLY A 614 -23.77 -8.38 -3.16
CA GLY A 614 -23.44 -8.38 -1.72
C GLY A 614 -22.73 -7.13 -1.20
N ASP A 615 -22.20 -7.26 0.02
CA ASP A 615 -21.53 -6.23 0.82
C ASP A 615 -22.41 -5.03 1.16
N LEU A 616 -23.41 -5.30 1.99
CA LEU A 616 -24.35 -4.30 2.53
C LEU A 616 -23.87 -3.57 3.78
N PRO A 617 -23.34 -4.27 4.81
CA PRO A 617 -22.94 -3.61 6.05
C PRO A 617 -21.64 -2.81 5.87
N PRO A 618 -21.41 -1.76 6.67
CA PRO A 618 -20.23 -0.91 6.54
C PRO A 618 -18.95 -1.56 7.12
N HIS A 619 -17.81 -0.88 7.01
CA HIS A 619 -16.47 -1.37 7.41
C HIS A 619 -16.14 -1.20 8.91
N ASN A 620 -17.12 -1.01 9.80
CA ASN A 620 -16.90 -1.00 11.27
C ASN A 620 -16.79 -2.41 11.86
N VAL A 621 -16.04 -3.31 11.22
CA VAL A 621 -15.98 -4.74 11.52
C VAL A 621 -15.52 -5.11 12.94
N TRP A 622 -15.01 -4.14 13.70
CA TRP A 622 -14.63 -4.29 15.11
C TRP A 622 -15.80 -4.07 16.08
N ASN A 623 -16.97 -3.67 15.59
CA ASN A 623 -18.13 -3.32 16.40
C ASN A 623 -19.41 -3.58 15.61
N GLN A 624 -19.74 -4.86 15.41
CA GLN A 624 -20.89 -5.30 14.61
C GLN A 624 -21.56 -6.51 15.25
N SER A 625 -22.84 -6.37 15.60
CA SER A 625 -23.63 -7.51 16.05
C SER A 625 -24.38 -8.17 14.88
N ARG A 626 -24.81 -9.43 15.05
CA ARG A 626 -25.73 -10.10 14.11
C ARG A 626 -27.01 -9.29 13.87
N ALA A 627 -27.49 -8.57 14.90
CA ALA A 627 -28.66 -7.72 14.77
C ALA A 627 -28.40 -6.52 13.84
N ASP A 628 -27.21 -5.94 13.89
CA ASP A 628 -26.80 -4.86 12.97
C ASP A 628 -26.73 -5.36 11.53
N GLN A 629 -26.20 -6.58 11.31
CA GLN A 629 -26.15 -7.18 9.97
C GLN A 629 -27.54 -7.45 9.42
N LEU A 630 -28.43 -8.02 10.24
CA LEU A 630 -29.83 -8.25 9.85
C LEU A 630 -30.58 -6.93 9.61
N TYR A 631 -30.31 -5.89 10.40
CA TYR A 631 -30.87 -4.56 10.19
C TYR A 631 -30.38 -3.97 8.86
N SER A 632 -29.08 -4.08 8.56
CA SER A 632 -28.53 -3.63 7.28
C SER A 632 -29.16 -4.36 6.10
N LEU A 633 -29.16 -5.70 6.14
CA LEU A 633 -29.76 -6.56 5.13
C LEU A 633 -31.22 -6.20 4.85
N THR A 634 -32.04 -6.20 5.89
CA THR A 634 -33.49 -5.95 5.76
C THR A 634 -33.77 -4.52 5.29
N THR A 635 -33.09 -3.52 5.84
CA THR A 635 -33.32 -2.11 5.49
C THR A 635 -32.93 -1.82 4.04
N ILE A 636 -31.75 -2.30 3.60
CA ILE A 636 -31.28 -2.03 2.24
C ILE A 636 -32.08 -2.84 1.21
N ASN A 637 -32.43 -4.10 1.50
CA ASN A 637 -33.29 -4.87 0.58
C ASN A 637 -34.70 -4.28 0.49
N GLN A 638 -35.25 -3.71 1.57
CA GLN A 638 -36.50 -2.96 1.50
C GLN A 638 -36.36 -1.70 0.63
N LEU A 639 -35.24 -0.97 0.75
CA LEU A 639 -34.96 0.18 -0.12
C LEU A 639 -34.86 -0.25 -1.59
N LEU A 640 -34.16 -1.36 -1.89
CA LEU A 640 -34.04 -1.90 -3.24
C LEU A 640 -35.41 -2.30 -3.81
N ALA A 641 -36.21 -3.06 -3.05
CA ALA A 641 -37.56 -3.48 -3.45
C ALA A 641 -38.48 -2.27 -3.71
N ALA A 642 -38.39 -1.24 -2.87
CA ALA A 642 -39.19 -0.03 -3.01
C ALA A 642 -38.75 0.84 -4.18
N THR A 643 -37.45 0.85 -4.49
CA THR A 643 -36.88 1.68 -5.56
C THR A 643 -37.11 1.06 -6.94
N PHE A 644 -37.02 -0.26 -7.07
CA PHE A 644 -37.21 -0.97 -8.33
C PHE A 644 -38.43 -1.91 -8.27
N PRO A 645 -39.66 -1.37 -8.21
CA PRO A 645 -40.85 -2.19 -8.13
C PRO A 645 -40.97 -3.09 -9.37
N ASN A 646 -41.38 -4.33 -9.17
CA ASN A 646 -41.58 -5.34 -10.22
C ASN A 646 -40.30 -5.79 -10.96
N LYS A 647 -39.10 -5.45 -10.47
CA LYS A 647 -37.86 -6.03 -10.98
C LYS A 647 -37.45 -7.21 -10.12
N THR A 648 -36.96 -8.27 -10.75
CA THR A 648 -36.32 -9.39 -10.04
C THR A 648 -34.87 -9.05 -9.77
N PHE A 649 -34.44 -9.20 -8.52
CA PHE A 649 -33.03 -9.15 -8.16
C PHE A 649 -32.48 -10.57 -8.09
N TYR A 650 -31.25 -10.71 -8.56
CA TYR A 650 -30.47 -11.91 -8.40
C TYR A 650 -29.25 -11.60 -7.53
N PRO A 651 -29.35 -11.91 -6.23
CA PRO A 651 -28.30 -11.59 -5.29
C PRO A 651 -27.18 -12.63 -5.21
N ALA A 652 -25.99 -12.20 -4.80
CA ALA A 652 -24.95 -13.04 -4.24
C ALA A 652 -24.55 -12.51 -2.85
N VAL A 653 -24.13 -13.39 -1.95
CA VAL A 653 -23.68 -13.01 -0.61
C VAL A 653 -22.25 -12.46 -0.67
N GLY A 654 -21.98 -11.35 0.02
CA GLY A 654 -20.66 -10.75 0.17
C GLY A 654 -19.95 -11.22 1.44
N ASN A 655 -18.79 -10.65 1.75
CA ASN A 655 -18.02 -11.04 2.91
C ASN A 655 -18.36 -10.25 4.17
N HIS A 656 -18.97 -9.07 4.01
CA HIS A 656 -19.43 -8.23 5.12
C HIS A 656 -20.79 -8.62 5.70
N GLU A 657 -21.57 -9.54 5.11
CA GLU A 657 -22.87 -9.93 5.67
C GLU A 657 -22.77 -10.74 6.97
N ALA A 658 -21.69 -11.49 7.18
CA ALA A 658 -21.48 -12.24 8.42
C ALA A 658 -21.02 -11.33 9.57
N ALA A 659 -21.27 -11.79 10.81
CA ALA A 659 -20.72 -11.20 12.02
C ALA A 659 -20.19 -12.34 12.91
N PRO A 660 -18.86 -12.44 13.11
CA PRO A 660 -17.83 -11.51 12.63
C PRO A 660 -17.65 -11.52 11.09
N CYS A 661 -17.14 -10.42 10.54
CA CYS A 661 -16.92 -10.29 9.08
C CYS A 661 -16.01 -11.42 8.55
N ASN A 662 -16.25 -11.87 7.30
CA ASN A 662 -15.58 -13.00 6.64
C ASN A 662 -15.81 -14.40 7.27
N MET A 663 -16.40 -14.51 8.46
CA MET A 663 -16.52 -15.78 9.18
C MET A 663 -17.73 -16.59 8.72
N TYR A 664 -17.51 -17.46 7.72
CA TYR A 664 -18.54 -18.35 7.17
C TYR A 664 -18.25 -19.82 7.52
N PRO A 665 -18.78 -20.34 8.64
CA PRO A 665 -18.57 -21.72 9.04
C PRO A 665 -19.29 -22.71 8.11
N THR A 666 -18.83 -23.96 8.13
CA THR A 666 -19.52 -25.12 7.53
C THR A 666 -20.21 -25.94 8.64
N PRO A 667 -21.21 -26.78 8.33
CA PRO A 667 -21.96 -27.54 9.35
C PRO A 667 -21.14 -28.48 10.26
N SER A 668 -19.87 -28.76 9.93
CA SER A 668 -18.97 -29.50 10.81
C SER A 668 -18.53 -28.68 12.03
N ILE A 669 -18.61 -27.36 11.96
CA ILE A 669 -18.30 -26.41 13.03
C ILE A 669 -19.54 -26.26 13.91
N ARG A 670 -19.39 -26.47 15.23
CA ARG A 670 -20.52 -26.60 16.15
C ARG A 670 -20.77 -25.35 17.00
N THR A 671 -19.75 -24.53 17.24
CA THR A 671 -19.92 -23.39 18.16
C THR A 671 -20.40 -22.12 17.48
N ASP A 672 -20.21 -22.01 16.15
CA ASP A 672 -20.77 -20.93 15.35
C ASP A 672 -21.66 -21.47 14.22
N ASN A 673 -22.95 -21.16 14.30
CA ASN A 673 -23.92 -21.54 13.28
C ASN A 673 -24.36 -20.32 12.47
N ILE A 674 -24.10 -20.33 11.16
CA ILE A 674 -24.44 -19.27 10.19
C ILE A 674 -25.91 -19.28 9.75
N THR A 675 -26.73 -20.25 10.19
CA THR A 675 -28.16 -20.36 9.80
C THR A 675 -28.94 -19.06 10.01
N TRP A 676 -28.63 -18.28 11.06
CA TRP A 676 -29.29 -16.98 11.32
C TRP A 676 -29.21 -16.03 10.12
N LEU A 677 -28.09 -16.07 9.39
CA LEU A 677 -27.88 -15.24 8.21
C LEU A 677 -28.52 -15.90 6.99
N TYR A 678 -28.30 -17.19 6.76
CA TYR A 678 -28.77 -17.86 5.54
C TYR A 678 -30.30 -17.95 5.44
N GLU A 679 -30.99 -18.13 6.57
CA GLU A 679 -32.47 -18.04 6.61
C GLU A 679 -32.93 -16.61 6.32
N ALA A 680 -32.29 -15.61 6.90
CA ALA A 680 -32.62 -14.20 6.65
C ALA A 680 -32.34 -13.78 5.20
N LEU A 681 -31.24 -14.25 4.60
CA LEU A 681 -30.96 -14.06 3.18
C LEU A 681 -32.04 -14.70 2.33
N ALA A 682 -32.39 -15.96 2.59
CA ALA A 682 -33.40 -16.66 1.79
C ALA A 682 -34.78 -15.98 1.85
N ASP A 683 -35.19 -15.59 3.06
CA ASP A 683 -36.48 -14.92 3.27
C ASP A 683 -36.46 -13.49 2.70
N SER A 684 -35.35 -12.75 2.85
CA SER A 684 -35.23 -11.41 2.29
C SER A 684 -35.06 -11.38 0.78
N TRP A 685 -34.36 -12.34 0.18
CA TRP A 685 -34.18 -12.40 -1.28
C TRP A 685 -35.46 -12.85 -1.99
N ALA A 686 -36.31 -13.64 -1.32
CA ALA A 686 -37.64 -13.94 -1.81
C ALA A 686 -38.49 -12.66 -2.01
N THR A 687 -38.34 -11.64 -1.15
CA THR A 687 -39.05 -10.36 -1.31
C THR A 687 -38.54 -9.54 -2.49
N LEU A 688 -37.33 -9.82 -2.97
CA LEU A 688 -36.74 -9.23 -4.18
C LEU A 688 -37.11 -10.00 -5.47
N GLY A 689 -38.07 -10.92 -5.38
CA GLY A 689 -38.60 -11.67 -6.51
C GLY A 689 -37.86 -12.97 -6.84
N LEU A 690 -36.97 -13.43 -5.95
CA LEU A 690 -36.27 -14.69 -6.16
C LEU A 690 -37.23 -15.89 -6.00
N PRO A 691 -37.20 -16.89 -6.91
CA PRO A 691 -38.11 -18.04 -6.85
C PRO A 691 -37.97 -18.89 -5.58
N ALA A 692 -39.09 -19.43 -5.08
CA ALA A 692 -39.14 -20.16 -3.80
C ALA A 692 -38.33 -21.46 -3.78
N ASP A 693 -38.11 -22.09 -4.94
CA ASP A 693 -37.28 -23.30 -5.09
C ASP A 693 -35.79 -23.05 -4.87
N THR A 694 -35.33 -21.79 -4.94
CA THR A 694 -33.95 -21.41 -4.58
C THR A 694 -33.68 -21.50 -3.06
N ARG A 695 -34.73 -21.46 -2.23
CA ARG A 695 -34.60 -21.35 -0.77
C ARG A 695 -33.76 -22.47 -0.16
N GLU A 696 -33.91 -23.70 -0.63
CA GLU A 696 -33.21 -24.87 -0.06
C GLU A 696 -31.70 -24.72 -0.15
N SER A 697 -31.17 -24.35 -1.32
CA SER A 697 -29.72 -24.19 -1.50
C SER A 697 -29.20 -22.92 -0.82
N ILE A 698 -30.00 -21.85 -0.76
CA ILE A 698 -29.64 -20.62 -0.02
C ILE A 698 -29.49 -20.92 1.46
N VAL A 699 -30.46 -21.62 2.08
CA VAL A 699 -30.37 -21.98 3.50
C VAL A 699 -29.23 -22.95 3.77
N ARG A 700 -28.88 -23.80 2.79
CA ARG A 700 -27.75 -24.73 2.88
C ARG A 700 -26.39 -24.02 2.87
N GLY A 701 -26.20 -23.01 2.02
CA GLY A 701 -24.86 -22.45 1.79
C GLY A 701 -24.80 -21.06 1.14
N ALA A 702 -25.91 -20.34 1.05
CA ALA A 702 -26.06 -19.05 0.38
C ALA A 702 -25.64 -19.05 -1.11
N PHE A 703 -25.76 -20.20 -1.78
CA PHE A 703 -25.62 -20.35 -3.23
C PHE A 703 -26.90 -20.93 -3.83
N TYR A 704 -27.20 -20.61 -5.08
CA TYR A 704 -28.41 -21.11 -5.75
C TYR A 704 -28.33 -21.01 -7.26
N THR A 705 -29.26 -21.68 -7.94
CA THR A 705 -29.47 -21.52 -9.38
C THR A 705 -30.94 -21.24 -9.66
N THR A 706 -31.21 -20.50 -10.74
CA THR A 706 -32.57 -20.25 -11.24
C THR A 706 -32.55 -19.97 -12.73
N ILE A 707 -33.68 -20.15 -13.40
CA ILE A 707 -33.88 -19.66 -14.77
C ILE A 707 -34.19 -18.16 -14.72
N VAL A 708 -33.47 -17.37 -15.52
CA VAL A 708 -33.67 -15.92 -15.65
C VAL A 708 -34.62 -15.60 -16.80
N ARG A 709 -34.41 -16.27 -17.92
CA ARG A 709 -35.21 -16.25 -19.15
C ARG A 709 -35.14 -17.64 -19.80
N PRO A 710 -36.06 -18.03 -20.69
CA PRO A 710 -35.96 -19.30 -21.40
C PRO A 710 -34.58 -19.46 -22.07
N GLY A 711 -33.84 -20.53 -21.74
CA GLY A 711 -32.49 -20.75 -22.26
C GLY A 711 -31.36 -20.01 -21.53
N LEU A 712 -31.65 -19.18 -20.51
CA LEU A 712 -30.66 -18.54 -19.65
C LEU A 712 -30.84 -18.96 -18.19
N ARG A 713 -29.84 -19.65 -17.66
CA ARG A 713 -29.70 -20.01 -16.25
C ARG A 713 -28.72 -19.08 -15.55
N LEU A 714 -29.01 -18.76 -14.30
CA LEU A 714 -28.08 -18.11 -13.39
C LEU A 714 -27.57 -19.11 -12.37
N ILE A 715 -26.29 -19.00 -12.02
CA ILE A 715 -25.68 -19.64 -10.86
C ILE A 715 -25.12 -18.53 -9.97
N SER A 716 -25.66 -18.38 -8.76
CA SER A 716 -25.13 -17.50 -7.71
C SER A 716 -24.28 -18.31 -6.74
N LEU A 717 -23.03 -17.90 -6.55
CA LEU A 717 -22.05 -18.60 -5.72
C LEU A 717 -21.73 -17.79 -4.45
N ASN A 718 -21.52 -18.52 -3.35
CA ASN A 718 -20.97 -17.99 -2.12
C ASN A 718 -19.44 -18.14 -2.13
N MET A 719 -18.76 -17.07 -2.55
CA MET A 719 -17.29 -17.07 -2.66
C MET A 719 -16.58 -16.91 -1.32
N ASN A 720 -17.29 -16.69 -0.21
CA ASN A 720 -16.68 -16.73 1.12
C ASN A 720 -16.11 -18.13 1.45
N TYR A 721 -16.58 -19.17 0.76
CA TYR A 721 -16.01 -20.52 0.86
C TYR A 721 -14.73 -20.73 0.05
N CYS A 722 -14.22 -19.69 -0.60
CA CYS A 722 -12.90 -19.69 -1.21
C CYS A 722 -11.95 -18.63 -0.61
N ALA A 723 -12.49 -17.63 0.10
CA ALA A 723 -11.74 -16.48 0.57
C ALA A 723 -10.70 -16.86 1.64
N PRO A 724 -9.43 -16.46 1.52
CA PRO A 724 -8.40 -16.70 2.54
C PRO A 724 -8.73 -16.04 3.89
N GLU A 725 -9.56 -14.99 3.89
CA GLU A 725 -10.05 -14.31 5.09
C GLU A 725 -11.08 -15.12 5.88
N ASN A 726 -11.72 -16.14 5.26
CA ASN A 726 -12.61 -17.04 5.97
C ASN A 726 -11.79 -18.10 6.72
N TYR A 727 -11.37 -17.76 7.94
CA TYR A 727 -10.49 -18.62 8.74
C TYR A 727 -11.10 -19.97 9.12
N TRP A 728 -12.42 -20.17 8.98
CA TRP A 728 -13.04 -21.48 9.14
C TRP A 728 -12.54 -22.51 8.11
N LEU A 729 -12.03 -22.06 6.96
CA LEU A 729 -11.43 -22.93 5.95
C LEU A 729 -10.14 -23.60 6.44
N PHE A 730 -9.53 -23.10 7.53
CA PHE A 730 -8.37 -23.75 8.17
C PHE A 730 -8.72 -25.07 8.87
N VAL A 731 -10.01 -25.34 9.09
CA VAL A 731 -10.49 -26.64 9.57
C VAL A 731 -10.61 -27.62 8.40
N ASN A 732 -11.25 -27.20 7.31
CA ASN A 732 -11.35 -27.94 6.07
C ASN A 732 -11.68 -27.02 4.90
N ALA A 733 -10.76 -26.90 3.93
CA ALA A 733 -10.94 -26.10 2.72
C ALA A 733 -11.37 -26.92 1.48
N THR A 734 -11.56 -28.24 1.62
CA THR A 734 -11.91 -29.10 0.48
C THR A 734 -13.37 -28.88 0.09
N ASP A 735 -13.58 -28.27 -1.09
CA ASP A 735 -14.88 -27.92 -1.68
C ASP A 735 -15.99 -27.70 -0.63
N PRO A 736 -15.94 -26.61 0.16
CA PRO A 736 -16.85 -26.42 1.27
C PRO A 736 -18.32 -26.51 0.81
N LEU A 737 -19.09 -27.33 1.53
CA LEU A 737 -20.48 -27.69 1.21
C LEU A 737 -20.71 -28.42 -0.13
N GLY A 738 -19.63 -28.80 -0.84
CA GLY A 738 -19.70 -29.36 -2.18
C GLY A 738 -20.12 -28.34 -3.24
N GLN A 739 -19.84 -27.04 -3.03
CA GLN A 739 -20.32 -25.96 -3.88
C GLN A 739 -19.81 -26.07 -5.33
N LEU A 740 -18.53 -26.35 -5.55
CA LEU A 740 -17.99 -26.53 -6.90
C LEU A 740 -18.54 -27.80 -7.55
N GLN A 741 -18.68 -28.88 -6.79
CA GLN A 741 -19.31 -30.09 -7.31
C GLN A 741 -20.79 -29.86 -7.70
N TRP A 742 -21.52 -29.08 -6.90
CA TRP A 742 -22.89 -28.65 -7.20
C TRP A 742 -22.94 -27.75 -8.44
N MET A 743 -22.00 -26.81 -8.58
CA MET A 743 -21.88 -25.95 -9.77
C MET A 743 -21.64 -26.78 -11.03
N ILE A 744 -20.75 -27.77 -10.98
CA ILE A 744 -20.48 -28.70 -12.11
C ILE A 744 -21.76 -29.42 -12.53
N GLN A 745 -22.57 -29.88 -11.59
CA GLN A 745 -23.83 -30.57 -11.90
C GLN A 745 -24.77 -29.67 -12.70
N TRP A 746 -24.90 -28.40 -12.31
CA TRP A 746 -25.77 -27.44 -13.01
C TRP A 746 -25.20 -26.94 -14.33
N LEU A 747 -23.88 -26.82 -14.45
CA LEU A 747 -23.23 -26.49 -15.72
C LEU A 747 -23.36 -27.64 -16.73
N GLN A 748 -23.23 -28.89 -16.28
CA GLN A 748 -23.48 -30.05 -17.13
C GLN A 748 -24.95 -30.12 -17.53
N TYR A 749 -25.88 -29.91 -16.59
CA TYR A 749 -27.30 -29.84 -16.90
C TYR A 749 -27.61 -28.78 -17.96
N ALA A 750 -27.04 -27.57 -17.81
CA ALA A 750 -27.22 -26.50 -18.77
C ALA A 750 -26.65 -26.86 -20.16
N GLU A 751 -25.45 -27.46 -20.21
CA GLU A 751 -24.84 -27.95 -21.46
C GLU A 751 -25.74 -28.99 -22.16
N ASP A 752 -26.26 -29.97 -21.42
CA ASP A 752 -27.11 -31.05 -21.94
C ASP A 752 -28.45 -30.53 -22.48
N HIS A 753 -28.95 -29.41 -21.94
CA HIS A 753 -30.21 -28.78 -22.33
C HIS A 753 -30.03 -27.57 -23.27
N GLY A 754 -28.79 -27.26 -23.68
CA GLY A 754 -28.49 -26.13 -24.55
C GLY A 754 -28.76 -24.76 -23.92
N GLU A 755 -28.78 -24.67 -22.59
CA GLU A 755 -28.90 -23.41 -21.86
C GLU A 755 -27.56 -22.66 -21.84
N LYS A 756 -27.63 -21.33 -21.75
CA LYS A 756 -26.50 -20.46 -21.38
C LYS A 756 -26.51 -20.17 -19.90
N VAL A 757 -25.33 -19.92 -19.34
CA VAL A 757 -25.15 -19.69 -17.92
C VAL A 757 -24.49 -18.35 -17.65
N HIS A 758 -25.10 -17.56 -16.76
CA HIS A 758 -24.45 -16.45 -16.08
C HIS A 758 -24.05 -16.88 -14.66
N ILE A 759 -22.83 -16.53 -14.26
CA ILE A 759 -22.33 -16.74 -12.91
C ILE A 759 -22.29 -15.39 -12.19
N ILE A 760 -22.88 -15.29 -11.01
CA ILE A 760 -22.73 -14.13 -10.14
C ILE A 760 -22.12 -14.55 -8.81
N ALA A 761 -21.27 -13.68 -8.26
CA ALA A 761 -20.57 -13.94 -7.02
C ALA A 761 -20.04 -12.62 -6.45
N HIS A 762 -19.59 -12.60 -5.19
CA HIS A 762 -18.96 -11.41 -4.62
C HIS A 762 -17.46 -11.32 -4.96
N HIS A 763 -16.62 -12.15 -4.31
CA HIS A 763 -15.18 -12.17 -4.57
C HIS A 763 -14.87 -12.66 -5.99
N PRO A 764 -13.97 -11.98 -6.73
CA PRO A 764 -13.43 -12.54 -7.97
C PRO A 764 -12.54 -13.76 -7.68
N PRO A 765 -12.45 -14.73 -8.60
CA PRO A 765 -11.80 -16.02 -8.35
C PRO A 765 -10.29 -15.93 -8.11
N ARG A 766 -9.63 -14.86 -8.56
CA ARG A 766 -8.21 -14.61 -8.27
C ARG A 766 -7.94 -14.27 -6.80
N SER A 767 -8.96 -13.91 -6.03
CA SER A 767 -8.87 -13.62 -4.58
C SER A 767 -9.11 -14.86 -3.73
N CYS A 768 -9.42 -16.02 -4.34
CA CYS A 768 -9.64 -17.27 -3.63
C CYS A 768 -8.32 -17.96 -3.23
N LEU A 769 -8.38 -18.87 -2.25
CA LEU A 769 -7.34 -19.88 -2.02
C LEU A 769 -7.02 -20.64 -3.31
N ALA A 770 -5.74 -20.91 -3.55
CA ALA A 770 -5.23 -21.52 -4.78
C ALA A 770 -6.03 -22.77 -5.22
N ALA A 771 -6.23 -23.73 -4.31
CA ALA A 771 -6.97 -24.96 -4.63
C ALA A 771 -8.36 -24.70 -5.24
N PHE A 772 -9.13 -23.80 -4.62
CA PHE A 772 -10.46 -23.44 -5.09
C PHE A 772 -10.37 -22.70 -6.44
N SER A 773 -9.49 -21.70 -6.52
CA SER A 773 -9.30 -20.88 -7.73
C SER A 773 -8.92 -21.71 -8.96
N TRP A 774 -8.00 -22.68 -8.78
CA TRP A 774 -7.56 -23.57 -9.85
C TRP A 774 -8.65 -24.55 -10.29
N ASN A 775 -9.39 -25.16 -9.36
CA ASN A 775 -10.53 -26.00 -9.70
C ASN A 775 -11.63 -25.20 -10.40
N PHE A 776 -11.92 -23.99 -9.92
CA PHE A 776 -12.87 -23.09 -10.55
C PHE A 776 -12.45 -22.78 -11.99
N HIS A 777 -11.19 -22.41 -12.23
CA HIS A 777 -10.67 -22.14 -13.57
C HIS A 777 -10.79 -23.34 -14.52
N GLN A 778 -10.55 -24.57 -14.04
CA GLN A 778 -10.77 -25.79 -14.82
C GLN A 778 -12.24 -26.00 -15.19
N ILE A 779 -13.16 -25.71 -14.27
CA ILE A 779 -14.61 -25.77 -14.53
C ILE A 779 -15.00 -24.75 -15.61
N ILE A 780 -14.52 -23.50 -15.50
CA ILE A 780 -14.77 -22.47 -16.52
C ILE A 780 -14.23 -22.93 -17.88
N ASN A 781 -13.02 -23.49 -17.92
CA ASN A 781 -12.40 -24.03 -19.12
C ASN A 781 -13.20 -25.19 -19.74
N ARG A 782 -13.78 -26.08 -18.93
CA ARG A 782 -14.61 -27.19 -19.41
C ARG A 782 -15.90 -26.70 -20.06
N TYR A 783 -16.53 -25.69 -19.48
CA TYR A 783 -17.87 -25.24 -19.82
C TYR A 783 -17.86 -23.90 -20.59
N GLU A 784 -16.77 -23.59 -21.29
CA GLU A 784 -16.58 -22.32 -22.03
C GLU A 784 -17.67 -22.04 -23.09
N ASN A 785 -18.31 -23.08 -23.63
CA ASN A 785 -19.41 -22.92 -24.59
C ASN A 785 -20.76 -22.60 -23.91
N THR A 786 -20.90 -22.93 -22.63
CA THR A 786 -22.13 -22.85 -21.84
C THR A 786 -22.18 -21.55 -21.06
N ILE A 787 -21.04 -21.11 -20.49
CA ILE A 787 -20.95 -19.87 -19.71
C ILE A 787 -20.87 -18.67 -20.65
N ALA A 788 -21.83 -17.76 -20.54
CA ALA A 788 -21.94 -16.55 -21.37
C ALA A 788 -21.48 -15.25 -20.66
N GLY A 789 -21.22 -15.32 -19.35
CA GLY A 789 -20.75 -14.18 -18.57
C GLY A 789 -20.58 -14.50 -17.09
N GLN A 790 -19.64 -13.83 -16.45
CA GLN A 790 -19.42 -13.89 -15.00
C GLN A 790 -19.35 -12.48 -14.41
N PHE A 791 -19.97 -12.24 -13.26
CA PHE A 791 -20.13 -10.90 -12.68
C PHE A 791 -19.83 -10.90 -11.18
N TYR A 792 -18.92 -10.02 -10.77
CA TYR A 792 -18.33 -9.95 -9.43
C TYR A 792 -18.33 -8.52 -8.87
N GLY A 793 -17.90 -8.37 -7.61
CA GLY A 793 -17.69 -7.11 -6.91
C GLY A 793 -16.41 -7.13 -6.07
N HIS A 794 -16.51 -6.75 -4.80
CA HIS A 794 -15.49 -6.90 -3.74
C HIS A 794 -14.26 -5.99 -3.86
N THR A 795 -13.68 -5.83 -5.05
CA THR A 795 -12.45 -5.03 -5.20
C THR A 795 -12.70 -3.53 -5.13
N HIS A 796 -13.97 -3.11 -5.17
CA HIS A 796 -14.48 -1.73 -5.26
C HIS A 796 -14.10 -0.95 -6.52
N ASN A 797 -13.04 -1.36 -7.21
CA ASN A 797 -12.53 -0.75 -8.43
C ASN A 797 -13.26 -1.29 -9.66
N ASP A 798 -13.12 -0.58 -10.78
CA ASP A 798 -13.63 -1.06 -12.06
C ASP A 798 -12.63 -1.98 -12.74
N GLU A 799 -12.93 -3.28 -12.80
CA GLU A 799 -12.01 -4.27 -13.33
C GLU A 799 -12.68 -5.34 -14.19
N PHE A 800 -11.84 -6.10 -14.88
CA PHE A 800 -12.23 -7.31 -15.58
C PHE A 800 -11.11 -8.34 -15.49
N ILE A 801 -11.45 -9.61 -15.70
CA ILE A 801 -10.52 -10.73 -15.67
C ILE A 801 -10.78 -11.60 -16.89
N VAL A 802 -9.72 -11.85 -17.66
CA VAL A 802 -9.75 -12.75 -18.82
C VAL A 802 -9.29 -14.14 -18.40
N PHE A 803 -10.06 -15.15 -18.74
CA PHE A 803 -9.68 -16.56 -18.55
C PHE A 803 -9.03 -17.09 -19.82
N TYR A 804 -7.97 -17.89 -19.67
CA TYR A 804 -7.26 -18.51 -20.78
C TYR A 804 -7.39 -20.03 -20.77
N ASP A 805 -7.27 -20.62 -21.96
CA ASP A 805 -7.30 -22.06 -22.17
C ASP A 805 -6.17 -22.76 -21.39
N GLU A 806 -6.48 -23.85 -20.70
CA GLU A 806 -5.49 -24.58 -19.88
C GLU A 806 -4.38 -25.26 -20.71
N VAL A 807 -4.62 -25.58 -21.98
CA VAL A 807 -3.67 -26.29 -22.84
C VAL A 807 -2.70 -25.31 -23.50
N ASP A 808 -3.22 -24.29 -24.20
CA ASP A 808 -2.37 -23.36 -24.94
C ASP A 808 -1.99 -22.09 -24.15
N LYS A 809 -2.71 -21.79 -23.06
CA LYS A 809 -2.52 -20.63 -22.16
C LYS A 809 -2.53 -19.28 -22.87
N LYS A 810 -3.13 -19.21 -24.06
CA LYS A 810 -3.11 -18.02 -24.95
C LYS A 810 -4.50 -17.65 -25.44
N ARG A 811 -5.35 -18.63 -25.73
CA ARG A 811 -6.70 -18.38 -26.20
C ARG A 811 -7.58 -17.95 -25.04
N ALA A 812 -8.12 -16.75 -25.11
CA ALA A 812 -9.13 -16.29 -24.16
C ALA A 812 -10.42 -17.12 -24.31
N VAL A 813 -10.95 -17.63 -23.19
CA VAL A 813 -12.09 -18.58 -23.17
C VAL A 813 -13.31 -18.05 -22.42
N SER A 814 -13.14 -17.10 -21.50
CA SER A 814 -14.25 -16.54 -20.72
C SER A 814 -13.91 -15.15 -20.20
N MET A 815 -14.95 -14.40 -19.86
CA MET A 815 -14.87 -13.09 -19.22
C MET A 815 -15.50 -13.07 -17.84
N ALA A 816 -14.84 -12.40 -16.92
CA ALA A 816 -15.39 -11.99 -15.63
C ALA A 816 -15.32 -10.47 -15.49
N TYR A 817 -16.46 -9.86 -15.25
CA TYR A 817 -16.56 -8.44 -14.97
C TYR A 817 -16.59 -8.20 -13.47
N VAL A 818 -15.79 -7.26 -12.97
CA VAL A 818 -15.81 -6.83 -11.58
C VAL A 818 -16.42 -5.44 -11.54
N THR A 819 -17.63 -5.36 -11.00
CA THR A 819 -18.39 -4.12 -10.92
C THR A 819 -17.88 -3.26 -9.79
N PRO A 820 -17.65 -1.95 -10.03
CA PRO A 820 -17.12 -1.07 -9.02
C PRO A 820 -18.18 -0.78 -7.97
N SER A 821 -17.72 -0.38 -6.80
CA SER A 821 -18.58 -0.23 -5.64
C SER A 821 -19.53 0.96 -5.71
N LEU A 822 -20.68 0.84 -5.06
CA LEU A 822 -21.49 2.01 -4.70
C LEU A 822 -20.75 2.83 -3.64
N THR A 823 -20.03 2.22 -2.70
CA THR A 823 -19.30 2.95 -1.66
C THR A 823 -18.12 3.79 -2.21
N PRO A 824 -17.84 4.99 -1.66
CA PRO A 824 -16.61 5.72 -1.98
C PRO A 824 -15.38 5.17 -1.25
N GLN A 825 -15.57 4.27 -0.26
CA GLN A 825 -14.50 3.64 0.52
C GLN A 825 -13.55 2.85 -0.40
N SER A 826 -12.26 3.19 -0.50
CA SER A 826 -11.70 4.50 -0.19
C SER A 826 -11.16 5.11 -1.47
N PHE A 827 -11.23 6.43 -1.54
CA PHE A 827 -10.70 7.27 -2.63
C PHE A 827 -11.35 7.00 -3.99
N LEU A 828 -12.66 6.74 -3.97
CA LEU A 828 -13.44 6.45 -5.17
C LEU A 828 -14.70 7.32 -5.23
N ASN A 829 -15.18 7.60 -6.43
CA ASN A 829 -16.57 8.06 -6.57
C ASN A 829 -17.52 6.88 -6.29
N PRO A 830 -18.74 7.09 -5.79
CA PRO A 830 -19.80 6.08 -5.85
C PRO A 830 -20.15 5.72 -7.29
N GLY A 831 -20.40 4.45 -7.62
CA GLY A 831 -20.77 4.07 -8.99
C GLY A 831 -21.55 2.76 -9.12
N TYR A 832 -22.20 2.58 -10.26
CA TYR A 832 -22.90 1.34 -10.64
C TYR A 832 -22.73 1.06 -12.14
N ARG A 833 -23.11 -0.15 -12.56
CA ARG A 833 -22.95 -0.60 -13.96
C ARG A 833 -24.26 -1.06 -14.58
N ILE A 834 -24.41 -0.78 -15.88
CA ILE A 834 -25.48 -1.33 -16.71
C ILE A 834 -24.85 -2.12 -17.85
N TYR A 835 -25.26 -3.37 -18.02
CA TYR A 835 -24.88 -4.22 -19.14
C TYR A 835 -25.97 -4.22 -20.19
N THR A 836 -25.56 -4.13 -21.46
CA THR A 836 -26.39 -4.50 -22.60
C THR A 836 -26.01 -5.90 -23.01
N MET A 837 -26.94 -6.83 -22.96
CA MET A 837 -26.73 -8.25 -23.28
C MET A 837 -27.57 -8.66 -24.48
N ASP A 838 -27.16 -9.74 -25.13
CA ASP A 838 -27.97 -10.41 -26.14
C ASP A 838 -29.30 -10.90 -25.52
N GLY A 839 -30.40 -10.67 -26.23
CA GLY A 839 -31.73 -10.71 -25.64
C GLY A 839 -32.36 -12.09 -25.59
N ALA A 840 -33.65 -12.16 -25.20
CA ALA A 840 -34.37 -13.43 -25.13
C ALA A 840 -35.02 -13.79 -26.47
N TYR A 841 -34.45 -14.78 -27.17
CA TYR A 841 -34.97 -15.38 -28.39
C TYR A 841 -34.33 -16.76 -28.60
N GLU A 842 -34.86 -17.52 -29.57
CA GLU A 842 -34.36 -18.87 -29.87
C GLU A 842 -32.88 -18.85 -30.32
N ASN A 843 -32.04 -19.67 -29.69
CA ASN A 843 -30.58 -19.72 -29.92
C ASN A 843 -29.81 -18.44 -29.55
N SER A 844 -30.36 -17.59 -28.68
CA SER A 844 -29.64 -16.44 -28.14
C SER A 844 -28.33 -16.85 -27.47
N SER A 845 -27.31 -16.01 -27.65
CA SER A 845 -26.00 -16.21 -27.06
C SER A 845 -25.95 -15.79 -25.58
N TYR A 846 -26.84 -14.87 -25.18
CA TYR A 846 -26.87 -14.19 -23.88
C TYR A 846 -25.56 -13.49 -23.45
N TRP A 847 -24.58 -13.34 -24.35
CA TRP A 847 -23.33 -12.66 -24.03
C TRP A 847 -23.53 -11.16 -23.78
N VAL A 848 -22.61 -10.58 -23.01
CA VAL A 848 -22.50 -9.12 -22.87
C VAL A 848 -22.08 -8.50 -24.21
N LEU A 849 -22.88 -7.56 -24.69
CA LEU A 849 -22.65 -6.83 -25.94
C LEU A 849 -21.99 -5.47 -25.69
N ASP A 850 -22.34 -4.80 -24.59
CA ASP A 850 -21.68 -3.57 -24.12
C ASP A 850 -21.89 -3.40 -22.61
N HIS A 851 -21.13 -2.51 -21.98
CA HIS A 851 -21.47 -2.01 -20.64
C HIS A 851 -21.17 -0.54 -20.46
N ARG A 852 -21.95 0.08 -19.57
CA ARG A 852 -21.89 1.49 -19.22
C ARG A 852 -21.70 1.64 -17.72
N THR A 853 -20.75 2.46 -17.32
CA THR A 853 -20.52 2.78 -15.90
C THR A 853 -21.01 4.18 -15.60
N VAL A 854 -21.81 4.33 -14.55
CA VAL A 854 -22.32 5.62 -14.08
C VAL A 854 -21.75 5.87 -12.70
N ILE A 855 -21.18 7.06 -12.51
CA ILE A 855 -20.58 7.48 -11.23
C ILE A 855 -21.26 8.73 -10.68
N MET A 856 -21.31 8.86 -9.36
CA MET A 856 -21.63 10.12 -8.70
C MET A 856 -20.35 10.94 -8.55
N ASN A 857 -20.30 12.13 -9.15
CA ASN A 857 -19.21 13.05 -8.87
C ASN A 857 -19.38 13.59 -7.45
N LEU A 858 -18.74 12.95 -6.48
CA LEU A 858 -18.94 13.22 -5.06
C LEU A 858 -18.45 14.61 -4.68
N THR A 859 -17.38 15.11 -5.31
CA THR A 859 -16.91 16.50 -5.16
C THR A 859 -17.99 17.49 -5.55
N ALA A 860 -18.54 17.37 -6.76
CA ALA A 860 -19.58 18.28 -7.26
C ALA A 860 -20.87 18.12 -6.46
N THR A 861 -21.24 16.89 -6.11
CA THR A 861 -22.44 16.58 -5.32
C THR A 861 -22.39 17.25 -3.94
N ASN A 862 -21.26 17.15 -3.24
CA ASN A 862 -21.03 17.86 -1.98
C ASN A 862 -21.00 19.39 -2.15
N MET A 863 -20.38 19.90 -3.21
CA MET A 863 -20.27 21.34 -3.46
C MET A 863 -21.62 22.00 -3.75
N TYR A 864 -22.45 21.36 -4.59
CA TYR A 864 -23.76 21.90 -4.99
C TYR A 864 -24.92 21.39 -4.13
N ASN A 865 -24.63 20.50 -3.19
CA ASN A 865 -25.59 19.84 -2.32
C ASN A 865 -26.80 19.23 -3.06
N ARG A 866 -26.51 18.55 -4.17
CA ARG A 866 -27.51 17.83 -4.99
C ARG A 866 -26.83 16.68 -5.71
N THR A 867 -27.57 15.63 -6.00
CA THR A 867 -27.07 14.48 -6.77
C THR A 867 -26.58 14.88 -8.16
N ILE A 868 -25.31 14.57 -8.45
CA ILE A 868 -24.71 14.76 -9.77
C ILE A 868 -24.11 13.44 -10.21
N LEU A 869 -24.86 12.72 -11.04
CA LEU A 869 -24.39 11.52 -11.73
C LEU A 869 -23.81 11.88 -13.09
N LEU A 870 -22.79 11.13 -13.49
CA LEU A 870 -22.12 11.23 -14.78
C LEU A 870 -22.09 9.85 -15.42
N ASN A 871 -22.43 9.79 -16.71
CA ASN A 871 -22.04 8.65 -17.52
C ASN A 871 -20.51 8.70 -17.64
N GLU A 872 -19.82 7.78 -16.97
CA GLU A 872 -18.37 7.78 -16.94
C GLU A 872 -17.82 7.32 -18.29
N TYR A 873 -18.24 6.14 -18.73
CA TYR A 873 -17.88 5.59 -20.03
C TYR A 873 -18.80 4.44 -20.46
N GLU A 874 -18.79 4.20 -21.77
CA GLU A 874 -19.32 2.99 -22.42
C GLU A 874 -18.13 2.22 -22.99
N ALA A 875 -18.05 0.92 -22.71
CA ALA A 875 -16.82 0.14 -22.89
C ALA A 875 -16.37 0.09 -24.35
N ARG A 876 -17.28 -0.23 -25.28
CA ARG A 876 -16.93 -0.29 -26.71
C ARG A 876 -16.46 1.04 -27.25
N ASP A 877 -17.11 2.13 -26.87
CA ASP A 877 -16.78 3.47 -27.33
C ASP A 877 -15.49 4.01 -26.73
N ALA A 878 -15.27 3.78 -25.44
CA ALA A 878 -14.07 4.24 -24.73
C ALA A 878 -12.83 3.48 -25.17
N TYR A 879 -12.93 2.15 -25.29
CA TYR A 879 -11.81 1.29 -25.63
C TYR A 879 -11.71 0.98 -27.14
N LYS A 880 -12.60 1.52 -27.97
CA LYS A 880 -12.65 1.26 -29.42
C LYS A 880 -12.68 -0.24 -29.71
N MET A 881 -13.65 -0.93 -29.10
CA MET A 881 -13.83 -2.38 -29.24
C MET A 881 -15.03 -2.67 -30.13
N GLU A 882 -14.88 -3.64 -31.03
CA GLU A 882 -15.98 -4.07 -31.88
C GLU A 882 -17.00 -4.89 -31.10
N ASN A 883 -16.54 -5.83 -30.26
CA ASN A 883 -17.36 -6.64 -29.37
C ASN A 883 -16.70 -6.71 -27.99
N LEU A 884 -17.38 -7.32 -27.02
CA LEU A 884 -16.87 -7.56 -25.67
C LEU A 884 -16.64 -9.06 -25.38
N PHE A 885 -16.34 -9.84 -26.42
CA PHE A 885 -16.04 -11.26 -26.25
C PHE A 885 -14.63 -11.47 -25.68
N PRO A 886 -14.29 -12.67 -25.16
CA PRO A 886 -13.00 -12.88 -24.48
C PRO A 886 -11.78 -12.48 -25.33
N ALA A 887 -11.81 -12.72 -26.64
CA ALA A 887 -10.73 -12.35 -27.55
C ALA A 887 -10.55 -10.83 -27.69
N ASP A 888 -11.63 -10.05 -27.66
CA ASP A 888 -11.57 -8.58 -27.73
C ASP A 888 -10.94 -7.99 -26.46
N TRP A 889 -11.26 -8.55 -25.29
CA TRP A 889 -10.65 -8.14 -24.02
C TRP A 889 -9.16 -8.48 -23.95
N ASP A 890 -8.75 -9.67 -24.39
CA ASP A 890 -7.32 -9.99 -24.51
C ASP A 890 -6.62 -9.03 -25.50
N ASN A 891 -7.27 -8.70 -26.63
CA ASN A 891 -6.76 -7.70 -27.56
C ASN A 891 -6.62 -6.32 -26.89
N LEU A 892 -7.59 -5.90 -26.07
CA LEU A 892 -7.51 -4.66 -25.30
C LEU A 892 -6.31 -4.68 -24.34
N ILE A 893 -6.09 -5.77 -23.61
CA ILE A 893 -4.91 -5.92 -22.73
C ILE A 893 -3.62 -5.76 -23.53
N GLN A 894 -3.50 -6.40 -24.69
CA GLN A 894 -2.32 -6.25 -25.57
C GLN A 894 -2.15 -4.81 -26.06
N ARG A 895 -3.24 -4.12 -26.41
CA ARG A 895 -3.22 -2.70 -26.81
C ARG A 895 -2.79 -1.79 -25.67
N MET A 896 -3.31 -2.01 -24.46
CA MET A 896 -2.91 -1.25 -23.26
C MET A 896 -1.45 -1.52 -22.88
N GLN A 897 -0.97 -2.75 -23.05
CA GLN A 897 0.43 -3.10 -22.87
C GLN A 897 1.35 -2.33 -23.83
N ASN A 898 0.94 -2.18 -25.09
CA ASN A 898 1.68 -1.39 -26.08
C ASN A 898 1.54 0.13 -25.86
N ASP A 899 0.52 0.56 -25.10
CA ASP A 899 0.24 1.96 -24.76
C ASP A 899 0.46 2.23 -23.26
N ILE A 900 1.42 1.54 -22.64
CA ILE A 900 1.61 1.56 -21.18
C ILE A 900 1.84 2.97 -20.61
N ASP A 901 2.35 3.90 -21.43
CA ASP A 901 2.57 5.32 -21.07
C ASP A 901 1.66 6.30 -21.81
N GLY A 902 0.71 5.79 -22.58
CA GLY A 902 -0.20 6.61 -23.40
C GLY A 902 -1.61 6.74 -22.83
N SER A 903 -2.50 7.20 -23.70
CA SER A 903 -3.84 7.64 -23.32
C SER A 903 -4.81 6.49 -23.05
N LEU A 904 -4.69 5.35 -23.75
CA LEU A 904 -5.56 4.19 -23.54
C LEU A 904 -5.34 3.60 -22.15
N MET A 905 -4.08 3.39 -21.75
CA MET A 905 -3.76 2.89 -20.41
C MET A 905 -4.12 3.93 -19.33
N SER A 906 -3.92 5.22 -19.61
CA SER A 906 -4.33 6.29 -18.70
C SER A 906 -5.85 6.35 -18.50
N SER A 907 -6.63 6.17 -19.57
CA SER A 907 -8.10 6.06 -19.51
C SER A 907 -8.52 4.81 -18.75
N ALA A 908 -7.89 3.66 -18.98
CA ALA A 908 -8.19 2.44 -18.23
C ALA A 908 -7.95 2.62 -16.72
N TYR A 909 -6.86 3.27 -16.32
CA TYR A 909 -6.61 3.58 -14.91
C TYR A 909 -7.58 4.63 -14.33
N GLN A 910 -7.97 5.62 -15.14
CA GLN A 910 -9.00 6.58 -14.76
C GLN A 910 -10.32 5.86 -14.43
N TYR A 911 -10.77 4.94 -15.29
CA TYR A 911 -12.00 4.17 -15.05
C TYR A 911 -11.87 3.19 -13.90
N TYR A 912 -10.72 2.52 -13.78
CA TYR A 912 -10.38 1.66 -12.63
C TYR A 912 -10.63 2.37 -11.29
N THR A 913 -10.23 3.64 -11.19
CA THR A 913 -10.41 4.50 -10.01
C THR A 913 -11.75 5.29 -9.98
N LYS A 914 -12.72 4.94 -10.83
CA LYS A 914 -14.00 5.65 -10.98
C LYS A 914 -13.85 7.17 -11.18
N SER A 915 -12.87 7.57 -11.99
CA SER A 915 -12.53 8.95 -12.30
C SER A 915 -12.31 9.82 -11.05
N TYR A 916 -11.74 9.23 -10.00
CA TYR A 916 -11.34 9.99 -8.83
C TYR A 916 -10.21 10.96 -9.20
N ALA A 917 -10.51 12.26 -9.15
CA ALA A 917 -9.64 13.32 -9.68
C ALA A 917 -8.27 13.47 -8.98
N ASN A 918 -8.18 13.03 -7.72
CA ASN A 918 -6.93 12.99 -6.95
C ASN A 918 -6.30 11.59 -6.93
N GLY A 919 -6.75 10.68 -7.81
CA GLY A 919 -6.16 9.36 -7.97
C GLY A 919 -4.65 9.50 -8.15
N THR A 920 -3.90 8.75 -7.34
CA THR A 920 -2.44 8.75 -7.39
C THR A 920 -1.95 8.49 -8.81
N SER A 921 -0.85 9.13 -9.19
CA SER A 921 -0.20 8.83 -10.46
C SER A 921 0.20 7.36 -10.50
N CYS A 922 -0.49 6.56 -11.31
CA CYS A 922 -0.13 5.17 -11.55
C CYS A 922 1.11 5.16 -12.44
N ASN A 923 2.28 5.02 -11.81
CA ASN A 923 3.53 4.87 -12.52
C ASN A 923 3.57 3.53 -13.29
N ARG A 924 4.62 3.31 -14.05
CA ARG A 924 4.74 2.12 -14.91
C ARG A 924 4.63 0.80 -14.17
N SER A 925 5.12 0.73 -12.92
CA SER A 925 5.00 -0.45 -12.06
C SER A 925 3.53 -0.73 -11.68
N CYS A 926 2.81 0.29 -11.24
CA CYS A 926 1.37 0.22 -10.98
C CYS A 926 0.59 -0.22 -12.23
N ARG A 927 0.89 0.35 -13.40
CA ARG A 927 0.19 0.02 -14.65
C ARG A 927 0.42 -1.42 -15.09
N ARG A 928 1.66 -1.92 -14.95
CA ARG A 928 1.98 -3.33 -15.16
C ARG A 928 1.21 -4.25 -14.22
N GLY A 929 1.15 -3.88 -12.92
CA GLY A 929 0.37 -4.62 -11.92
C GLY A 929 -1.12 -4.71 -12.31
N LEU A 930 -1.69 -3.62 -12.81
CA LEU A 930 -3.08 -3.60 -13.27
C LEU A 930 -3.30 -4.54 -14.48
N LEU A 931 -2.42 -4.50 -15.48
CA LEU A 931 -2.49 -5.43 -16.61
C LEU A 931 -2.35 -6.90 -16.18
N CYS A 932 -1.49 -7.16 -15.21
CA CYS A 932 -1.32 -8.48 -14.61
C CYS A 932 -2.63 -8.95 -13.96
N ASN A 933 -3.27 -8.10 -13.15
CA ASN A 933 -4.56 -8.39 -12.52
C ASN A 933 -5.67 -8.70 -13.53
N PHE A 934 -5.64 -8.09 -14.72
CA PHE A 934 -6.62 -8.37 -15.79
C PHE A 934 -6.38 -9.72 -16.51
N LYS A 935 -5.15 -10.24 -16.51
CA LYS A 935 -4.81 -11.56 -17.09
C LYS A 935 -4.85 -12.71 -16.08
N THR A 936 -4.77 -12.41 -14.79
CA THR A 936 -4.67 -13.41 -13.73
C THR A 936 -6.05 -13.83 -13.21
N ALA A 937 -6.58 -14.92 -13.75
CA ALA A 937 -7.82 -15.53 -13.29
C ALA A 937 -7.65 -16.54 -12.14
N ARG A 938 -6.41 -17.00 -11.91
CA ARG A 938 -6.04 -17.97 -10.87
C ARG A 938 -5.16 -17.33 -9.82
N SER A 939 -5.41 -17.59 -8.54
CA SER A 939 -4.47 -17.22 -7.49
C SER A 939 -3.19 -18.05 -7.55
N ASP A 940 -2.09 -17.44 -7.07
CA ASP A 940 -0.75 -18.04 -7.00
C ASP A 940 -0.24 -18.65 -8.32
N ASP A 941 -0.62 -18.05 -9.46
CA ASP A 941 -0.10 -18.44 -10.77
C ASP A 941 1.14 -17.60 -11.13
N PRO A 942 2.36 -18.14 -10.97
CA PRO A 942 3.59 -17.37 -11.20
C PRO A 942 3.80 -16.99 -12.67
N HIS A 943 3.10 -17.64 -13.60
CA HIS A 943 3.28 -17.47 -15.03
C HIS A 943 2.23 -16.59 -15.70
N ALA A 944 1.17 -16.20 -14.97
CA ALA A 944 0.05 -15.43 -15.52
C ALA A 944 0.49 -14.09 -16.16
N CYS A 945 1.61 -13.54 -15.69
CA CYS A 945 2.11 -12.22 -16.10
C CYS A 945 3.45 -12.25 -16.84
N ASP A 946 3.94 -13.44 -17.22
CA ASP A 946 5.19 -13.60 -17.99
C ASP A 946 5.16 -12.86 -19.32
N SER A 947 3.98 -12.73 -19.92
CA SER A 947 3.77 -11.99 -21.17
C SER A 947 3.82 -10.46 -21.03
N ILE A 948 3.90 -9.94 -19.80
CA ILE A 948 3.90 -8.50 -19.50
C ILE A 948 5.30 -8.08 -19.02
N PRO A 949 6.08 -7.34 -19.85
CA PRO A 949 7.47 -6.98 -19.57
C PRO A 949 7.66 -6.31 -18.21
N SER A 950 8.71 -6.70 -17.47
CA SER A 950 9.19 -5.95 -16.31
C SER A 950 9.97 -4.72 -16.78
N TYR A 951 9.61 -3.54 -16.30
CA TYR A 951 10.37 -2.31 -16.54
C TYR A 951 11.19 -2.01 -15.28
N TYR A 952 12.50 -2.25 -15.37
CA TYR A 952 13.49 -1.81 -14.39
C TYR A 952 14.05 -0.46 -14.82
#